data_AF-A0A9P6K148-F1
#
_entry.id   AF-A0A9P6K148-F1
#
_cell.length_a   1.000
_cell.length_b   1.000
_cell.length_c   1.000
_cell.angle_alpha   90.00
_cell.angle_beta   90.00
_cell.angle_gamma   90.00
#
_symmetry.space_group_name_H-M   'P 1'
#
loop_
_entity.id
_entity.type
_entity.pdbx_description
1 polymer ?
#
loop_
_entity_poly.entity_id
_entity_poly.type
_entity_poly.pdbx_seq_one_letter_code
_entity_poly.pdbx_strand_id
1 'polypeptide(L)'
;MSAQVNSDPVAAAADATAAKIISPSVGPLDPNQGNISPLLQPTVPETSTAQKRGGSLTPGGSMSKSELSSMTGSIASKLDQYLGSTNNSLHRHNRGSSDSNVSLGSLSGANLENHNHTSDNNKDSNNTGGEQNSSGSVYASGSGGSNNGELDDDTKLANNLAAISLATQKISEIYLEPKPKKSAPDGHQVTNDHFEPEKHFYPRVLNAQIHPMVGYFFSLGNERIIARYMHLNPQVNEEVLRKCLDYVPKHFQWAGSDLFNVTTASGHRQMIIVETNSCPSGQKSMPLLSESDEHGGYRLVLESAFKDMIETADRSLGGLAVVCDKNMMEASGYASTLAEVMKEKVWLVEFYEYDQDPPVKWVDRVMYIRDEKKEWHSIRACFRYVTQKPWNRFPLYTKTIVMNQTVACLAGGRNKMMAARAYEFFNAELADSGLHVRVPETINNVTKNEIPLWLDSMGGHAVVKVPYSNAGQGVYTITNKQELQEFMDTPQHYDKYIVQSLVGNASWSSMTRHGKFYHVGTIPNKKNNTFVTDLRMMVAGNKQGFRPICIYARRARKPLIRHLEDDLSTTSWEMLGTNLSVKSPTGEWSTEAARLLLMDRKDFNQLGLGVDDMIDAYIQTVLSVIAIDKMCQRLMKDNAEGPGQTFDMELFKALNPDSVLWQEVLL
;
A
#
# COMPACT_ATOMS: atom_id res chain seq x y z
N MET A 1 3.17 -36.34 -66.26
CA MET A 1 1.91 -36.90 -66.80
C MET A 1 0.79 -35.93 -66.47
N SER A 2 -0.14 -35.78 -67.42
CA SER A 2 -1.39 -35.00 -67.48
C SER A 2 -2.05 -34.62 -66.12
N ALA A 3 -2.51 -33.38 -65.84
CA ALA A 3 -3.42 -32.45 -66.56
C ALA A 3 -4.93 -32.81 -66.35
N GLN A 4 -5.92 -31.89 -66.34
CA GLN A 4 -5.98 -30.47 -66.76
C GLN A 4 -7.28 -29.74 -66.27
N VAL A 5 -7.50 -28.50 -66.77
CA VAL A 5 -8.72 -27.63 -66.74
C VAL A 5 -8.87 -26.73 -65.49
N ASN A 6 -9.19 -25.41 -65.50
CA ASN A 6 -9.15 -24.25 -66.45
C ASN A 6 -9.46 -22.96 -65.61
N SER A 7 -9.33 -21.69 -66.03
CA SER A 7 -8.61 -20.99 -67.14
C SER A 7 -8.64 -19.46 -66.94
N ASP A 8 -7.55 -18.77 -67.30
CA ASP A 8 -7.37 -17.30 -67.45
C ASP A 8 -8.06 -16.75 -68.75
N PRO A 9 -8.20 -15.41 -69.06
CA PRO A 9 -7.09 -14.43 -69.09
C PRO A 9 -7.31 -12.88 -68.99
N VAL A 10 -6.23 -12.18 -68.60
CA VAL A 10 -5.56 -10.97 -69.19
C VAL A 10 -6.36 -9.88 -69.93
N ALA A 11 -6.16 -8.60 -69.52
CA ALA A 11 -5.97 -7.43 -70.42
C ALA A 11 -5.33 -6.22 -69.70
N ALA A 12 -4.65 -5.34 -70.44
CA ALA A 12 -4.02 -4.10 -69.96
C ALA A 12 -4.21 -2.96 -70.99
N ALA A 13 -4.12 -1.68 -70.61
CA ALA A 13 -3.53 -0.56 -71.39
C ALA A 13 -3.81 0.83 -70.78
N ALA A 14 -2.91 1.76 -71.10
CA ALA A 14 -2.81 3.17 -70.70
C ALA A 14 -3.93 4.10 -71.23
N ASP A 15 -4.03 5.31 -70.65
CA ASP A 15 -3.64 6.53 -71.38
C ASP A 15 -3.27 7.69 -70.42
N ALA A 16 -2.67 8.77 -70.96
CA ALA A 16 -2.14 9.91 -70.21
C ALA A 16 -2.64 11.27 -70.73
N THR A 17 -2.70 12.29 -69.87
CA THR A 17 -2.66 13.70 -70.29
C THR A 17 -2.13 14.60 -69.16
N ALA A 18 -1.45 15.69 -69.50
CA ALA A 18 -0.61 16.46 -68.56
C ALA A 18 -0.84 17.98 -68.62
N ALA A 19 -0.65 18.69 -67.49
CA ALA A 19 -0.32 20.12 -67.44
C ALA A 19 0.24 20.59 -66.06
N LYS A 20 1.58 20.66 -65.93
CA LYS A 20 2.39 21.91 -65.82
C LYS A 20 1.61 23.23 -65.49
N ILE A 21 2.05 24.23 -64.68
CA ILE A 21 3.35 24.65 -64.08
C ILE A 21 3.12 25.65 -62.89
N ILE A 22 4.19 25.96 -62.11
CA ILE A 22 4.53 27.21 -61.35
C ILE A 22 4.19 27.28 -59.85
N SER A 23 5.26 27.31 -59.04
CA SER A 23 5.34 27.88 -57.67
C SER A 23 5.63 29.39 -57.72
N PRO A 24 5.43 30.14 -56.62
CA PRO A 24 6.65 30.62 -55.95
C PRO A 24 6.60 30.65 -54.41
N SER A 25 7.79 30.61 -53.84
CA SER A 25 8.10 30.95 -52.43
C SER A 25 8.14 32.47 -52.21
N VAL A 26 8.04 32.92 -50.95
CA VAL A 26 8.90 33.94 -50.29
C VAL A 26 8.36 34.32 -48.89
N GLY A 27 9.25 34.42 -47.90
CA GLY A 27 9.22 35.49 -46.89
C GLY A 27 8.47 35.27 -45.56
N PRO A 28 9.12 35.44 -44.38
CA PRO A 28 8.45 35.49 -43.08
C PRO A 28 8.00 36.94 -42.72
N LEU A 29 7.12 37.07 -41.72
CA LEU A 29 6.71 38.36 -41.14
C LEU A 29 7.13 38.48 -39.67
N ASP A 30 7.71 39.63 -39.35
CA ASP A 30 8.20 40.07 -38.03
C ASP A 30 7.10 40.89 -37.29
N PRO A 31 7.06 40.95 -35.95
CA PRO A 31 5.95 41.57 -35.22
C PRO A 31 6.24 43.03 -34.83
N ASN A 32 5.28 43.94 -35.01
CA ASN A 32 4.99 45.07 -34.10
C ASN A 32 3.89 46.02 -34.64
N GLN A 33 2.78 46.12 -33.90
CA GLN A 33 1.78 47.22 -33.80
C GLN A 33 0.54 46.62 -33.08
N GLY A 34 -0.09 47.20 -32.05
CA GLY A 34 0.11 48.48 -31.38
C GLY A 34 -1.12 49.40 -31.49
N ASN A 35 -2.13 49.26 -30.62
CA ASN A 35 -2.91 50.39 -30.03
C ASN A 35 -4.05 50.02 -29.04
N ILE A 36 -3.93 50.47 -27.78
CA ILE A 36 -4.85 51.38 -27.03
C ILE A 36 -6.35 50.98 -26.80
N SER A 37 -6.65 50.45 -25.60
CA SER A 37 -7.56 50.96 -24.51
C SER A 37 -9.06 51.32 -24.72
N PRO A 38 -9.91 51.57 -23.67
CA PRO A 38 -9.82 51.33 -22.19
C PRO A 38 -11.13 50.77 -21.49
N LEU A 39 -11.15 50.79 -20.13
CA LEU A 39 -12.30 50.73 -19.17
C LEU A 39 -12.84 49.32 -18.80
N LEU A 40 -13.16 48.95 -17.54
CA LEU A 40 -13.24 49.66 -16.24
C LEU A 40 -12.56 48.87 -15.07
N GLN A 41 -12.19 49.59 -14.00
CA GLN A 41 -11.92 49.04 -12.64
C GLN A 41 -13.03 49.50 -11.65
N PRO A 42 -13.24 48.78 -10.54
CA PRO A 42 -13.75 49.34 -9.28
C PRO A 42 -12.65 49.56 -8.23
N THR A 43 -12.89 50.55 -7.36
CA THR A 43 -11.96 51.16 -6.40
C THR A 43 -11.82 50.42 -5.07
N VAL A 44 -10.68 50.64 -4.40
CA VAL A 44 -10.45 50.37 -2.97
C VAL A 44 -10.30 51.71 -2.22
N PRO A 45 -10.84 51.88 -1.00
CA PRO A 45 -10.53 53.02 -0.15
C PRO A 45 -9.47 52.68 0.92
N GLU A 46 -8.47 53.56 1.08
CA GLU A 46 -7.56 53.56 2.24
C GLU A 46 -8.07 54.48 3.37
N THR A 47 -7.76 54.14 4.62
CA THR A 47 -6.91 54.92 5.57
C THR A 47 -7.33 54.79 7.05
N SER A 48 -6.40 54.44 7.93
CA SER A 48 -6.01 55.28 9.10
C SER A 48 -4.91 54.64 9.98
N THR A 49 -3.71 55.19 9.80
CA THR A 49 -2.68 55.58 10.80
C THR A 49 -2.53 54.93 12.21
N ALA A 50 -1.24 54.83 12.59
CA ALA A 50 -0.63 54.63 13.92
C ALA A 50 -0.64 53.19 14.49
N GLN A 51 0.40 52.71 15.19
CA GLN A 51 1.56 53.40 15.81
C GLN A 51 2.82 52.51 15.83
N LYS A 52 4.02 53.07 15.59
CA LYS A 52 5.28 52.31 15.69
C LYS A 52 5.69 52.08 17.15
N ARG A 53 6.04 50.83 17.50
CA ARG A 53 7.10 50.52 18.48
C ARG A 53 8.02 49.45 17.88
N GLY A 54 9.32 49.75 17.85
CA GLY A 54 10.32 48.83 17.33
C GLY A 54 10.76 47.80 18.37
N GLY A 55 11.05 46.59 17.90
CA GLY A 55 11.64 45.51 18.68
C GLY A 55 12.36 44.56 17.73
N SER A 56 13.67 44.75 17.57
CA SER A 56 14.52 43.82 16.82
C SER A 56 14.77 42.57 17.67
N LEU A 57 14.41 41.39 17.15
CA LEU A 57 14.83 40.11 17.72
C LEU A 57 15.23 39.13 16.62
N THR A 58 16.46 38.65 16.72
CA THR A 58 17.08 37.61 15.90
C THR A 58 16.56 36.21 16.28
N PRO A 59 16.44 35.26 15.33
CA PRO A 59 16.08 33.88 15.66
C PRO A 59 17.29 33.15 16.26
N GLY A 60 17.20 32.80 17.55
CA GLY A 60 18.27 32.08 18.25
C GLY A 60 17.90 31.79 19.70
N GLY A 61 17.12 30.73 19.93
CA GLY A 61 16.72 30.28 21.27
C GLY A 61 16.40 28.79 21.27
N SER A 62 17.26 27.99 21.86
CA SER A 62 17.01 26.57 22.10
C SER A 62 16.05 26.38 23.27
N MET A 63 15.02 25.54 23.11
CA MET A 63 14.18 25.12 24.23
C MET A 63 14.99 24.32 25.25
N SER A 64 14.66 24.50 26.53
CA SER A 64 15.35 23.84 27.64
C SER A 64 14.90 22.38 27.82
N LYS A 65 15.80 21.53 28.33
CA LYS A 65 15.46 20.11 28.64
C LYS A 65 14.28 19.96 29.62
N SER A 66 14.05 20.97 30.47
CA SER A 66 12.90 21.04 31.38
C SER A 66 11.54 21.15 30.66
N GLU A 67 11.46 21.89 29.56
CA GLU A 67 10.21 22.09 28.82
C GLU A 67 9.81 20.82 28.06
N LEU A 68 10.80 20.15 27.43
CA LEU A 68 10.64 18.82 26.83
C LEU A 68 10.15 17.77 27.85
N SER A 69 10.69 17.78 29.07
CA SER A 69 10.27 16.86 30.14
C SER A 69 8.84 17.10 30.64
N SER A 70 8.32 18.33 30.53
CA SER A 70 6.94 18.64 30.93
C SER A 70 5.90 18.20 29.87
N MET A 71 6.27 18.28 28.59
CA MET A 71 5.40 17.83 27.49
C MET A 71 5.30 16.30 27.41
N THR A 72 6.40 15.57 27.63
CA THR A 72 6.36 14.09 27.66
C THR A 72 5.53 13.57 28.83
N GLY A 73 5.63 14.17 30.01
CA GLY A 73 4.77 13.84 31.16
C GLY A 73 3.28 14.10 30.92
N SER A 74 2.94 15.19 30.21
CA SER A 74 1.54 15.50 29.84
C SER A 74 0.97 14.56 28.76
N ILE A 75 1.80 13.87 27.98
CA ILE A 75 1.35 12.91 26.98
C ILE A 75 1.21 11.51 27.61
N ALA A 76 2.17 11.09 28.45
CA ALA A 76 2.09 9.85 29.20
C ALA A 76 0.84 9.79 30.09
N SER A 77 0.55 10.87 30.83
CA SER A 77 -0.66 10.97 31.68
C SER A 77 -1.98 10.89 30.89
N LYS A 78 -2.01 11.37 29.64
CA LYS A 78 -3.18 11.22 28.75
C LYS A 78 -3.31 9.80 28.19
N LEU A 79 -2.19 9.13 27.88
CA LEU A 79 -2.18 7.71 27.52
C LEU A 79 -2.70 6.84 28.68
N ASP A 80 -2.23 7.08 29.90
CA ASP A 80 -2.66 6.34 31.09
C ASP A 80 -4.11 6.61 31.47
N GLN A 81 -4.66 7.82 31.25
CA GLN A 81 -6.09 8.04 31.41
C GLN A 81 -6.93 7.25 30.40
N TYR A 82 -6.47 7.17 29.14
CA TYR A 82 -7.14 6.37 28.11
C TYR A 82 -7.08 4.87 28.42
N LEU A 83 -5.91 4.33 28.77
CA LEU A 83 -5.70 2.92 29.13
C LEU A 83 -6.30 2.54 30.49
N GLY A 84 -6.39 3.46 31.45
CA GLY A 84 -7.05 3.25 32.74
C GLY A 84 -8.57 3.15 32.60
N SER A 85 -9.16 3.88 31.64
CA SER A 85 -10.59 3.80 31.34
C SER A 85 -11.01 2.44 30.77
N THR A 86 -10.16 1.79 29.97
CA THR A 86 -10.44 0.47 29.38
C THR A 86 -10.34 -0.67 30.40
N ASN A 87 -9.45 -0.58 31.39
CA ASN A 87 -9.31 -1.62 32.42
C ASN A 87 -10.45 -1.61 33.46
N ASN A 88 -11.02 -0.46 33.81
CA ASN A 88 -12.12 -0.39 34.78
C ASN A 88 -13.46 -0.99 34.29
N SER A 89 -13.59 -1.26 32.99
CA SER A 89 -14.77 -1.95 32.43
C SER A 89 -14.75 -3.47 32.64
N LEU A 90 -13.61 -4.06 33.02
CA LEU A 90 -13.42 -5.53 33.13
C LEU A 90 -13.59 -6.08 34.56
N HIS A 91 -13.88 -5.23 35.55
CA HIS A 91 -14.01 -5.62 36.97
C HIS A 91 -15.31 -5.19 37.65
N ARG A 92 -16.38 -4.92 36.88
CA ARG A 92 -17.68 -4.49 37.43
C ARG A 92 -18.92 -5.31 37.04
N HIS A 93 -18.75 -6.58 36.73
CA HIS A 93 -19.86 -7.55 36.69
C HIS A 93 -19.58 -8.82 37.51
N ASN A 94 -19.48 -8.67 38.83
CA ASN A 94 -19.85 -9.74 39.75
C ASN A 94 -20.21 -9.21 41.16
N ARG A 95 -21.51 -8.90 41.38
CA ARG A 95 -22.21 -8.75 42.68
C ARG A 95 -23.68 -8.48 42.38
N GLY A 96 -24.58 -9.27 42.94
CA GLY A 96 -26.02 -9.17 42.71
C GLY A 96 -26.82 -8.64 43.90
N SER A 97 -27.99 -8.09 43.59
CA SER A 97 -29.18 -7.87 44.44
C SER A 97 -30.28 -7.42 43.47
N SER A 98 -31.31 -8.22 43.18
CA SER A 98 -32.58 -8.33 43.95
C SER A 98 -33.39 -7.02 44.03
N ASP A 99 -34.69 -7.18 43.77
CA ASP A 99 -35.83 -6.31 44.10
C ASP A 99 -36.24 -5.13 43.17
N SER A 100 -37.25 -5.45 42.35
CA SER A 100 -38.50 -4.69 42.10
C SER A 100 -38.45 -3.18 41.76
N ASN A 101 -38.97 -2.81 40.58
CA ASN A 101 -40.41 -2.53 40.48
C ASN A 101 -40.99 -2.39 39.05
N VAL A 102 -42.27 -2.72 39.01
CA VAL A 102 -43.23 -2.77 37.89
C VAL A 102 -43.44 -1.44 37.15
N SER A 103 -43.55 -1.49 35.81
CA SER A 103 -44.63 -0.79 35.08
C SER A 103 -44.96 -1.50 33.76
N LEU A 104 -46.26 -1.69 33.49
CA LEU A 104 -46.76 -2.35 32.28
C LEU A 104 -46.74 -1.44 31.05
N GLY A 105 -46.62 -2.05 29.87
CA GLY A 105 -46.85 -1.45 28.55
C GLY A 105 -47.22 -2.54 27.55
N SER A 106 -48.51 -2.89 27.48
CA SER A 106 -49.03 -4.00 26.68
C SER A 106 -49.03 -3.74 25.18
N LEU A 107 -48.74 -4.76 24.37
CA LEU A 107 -49.42 -5.01 23.10
C LEU A 107 -49.37 -6.51 22.75
N SER A 108 -50.41 -7.01 22.08
CA SER A 108 -50.80 -8.43 22.05
C SER A 108 -50.84 -9.02 20.63
N GLY A 109 -50.56 -10.32 20.49
CA GLY A 109 -50.96 -11.07 19.28
C GLY A 109 -50.28 -12.42 19.07
N ALA A 110 -51.00 -13.50 19.41
CA ALA A 110 -51.08 -14.85 18.77
C ALA A 110 -49.97 -15.32 17.78
N ASN A 111 -49.50 -16.57 17.78
CA ASN A 111 -50.20 -17.85 18.09
C ASN A 111 -49.26 -18.92 18.70
N LEU A 112 -49.86 -19.91 19.37
CA LEU A 112 -49.19 -21.17 19.74
C LEU A 112 -49.36 -22.22 18.62
N GLU A 113 -48.41 -23.16 18.53
CA GLU A 113 -48.78 -24.59 18.55
C GLU A 113 -47.64 -25.42 19.17
N ASN A 114 -48.02 -26.42 19.97
CA ASN A 114 -47.12 -27.28 20.76
C ASN A 114 -47.02 -28.67 20.12
N HIS A 115 -45.87 -29.32 20.22
CA HIS A 115 -45.85 -30.77 20.47
C HIS A 115 -44.68 -31.17 21.38
N ASN A 116 -45.02 -31.65 22.57
CA ASN A 116 -44.12 -32.34 23.49
C ASN A 116 -44.12 -33.84 23.18
N HIS A 117 -42.96 -34.49 23.37
CA HIS A 117 -42.97 -35.86 23.89
C HIS A 117 -41.81 -36.11 24.89
N THR A 118 -42.22 -36.47 26.10
CA THR A 118 -41.55 -37.18 27.19
C THR A 118 -41.08 -38.60 26.77
N SER A 119 -40.22 -39.37 27.45
CA SER A 119 -39.34 -39.22 28.64
C SER A 119 -38.50 -40.53 28.85
N ASP A 120 -37.67 -40.56 29.91
CA ASP A 120 -37.25 -41.74 30.72
C ASP A 120 -35.96 -42.57 30.45
N ASN A 121 -34.94 -42.28 31.29
CA ASN A 121 -34.33 -43.14 32.33
C ASN A 121 -34.11 -44.67 32.14
N ASN A 122 -32.83 -45.09 32.17
CA ASN A 122 -32.19 -46.04 33.15
C ASN A 122 -30.75 -46.39 32.64
N LYS A 123 -29.66 -46.25 33.41
CA LYS A 123 -29.14 -46.95 34.62
C LYS A 123 -28.28 -48.21 34.34
N ASP A 124 -27.15 -48.27 35.06
CA ASP A 124 -26.30 -49.44 35.36
C ASP A 124 -25.51 -50.08 34.18
N SER A 125 -24.26 -50.58 34.28
CA SER A 125 -23.30 -50.72 35.39
C SER A 125 -21.86 -51.00 34.92
N ASN A 126 -20.87 -50.74 35.80
CA ASN A 126 -19.55 -51.42 35.98
C ASN A 126 -18.73 -51.98 34.79
N ASN A 127 -17.45 -51.57 34.67
CA ASN A 127 -16.34 -52.52 34.91
C ASN A 127 -15.02 -51.83 35.34
N THR A 128 -14.07 -52.61 35.85
CA THR A 128 -12.93 -52.20 36.70
C THR A 128 -11.52 -52.29 36.07
N GLY A 129 -10.56 -51.55 36.64
CA GLY A 129 -9.09 -51.64 36.44
C GLY A 129 -8.48 -50.22 36.49
N GLY A 130 -7.57 -49.83 37.40
CA GLY A 130 -6.43 -50.54 37.98
C GLY A 130 -5.25 -50.38 37.01
N GLU A 131 -4.18 -49.63 37.30
CA GLU A 131 -3.29 -49.70 38.48
C GLU A 131 -2.73 -48.34 38.97
N GLN A 132 -1.99 -48.39 40.09
CA GLN A 132 -1.36 -47.27 40.79
C GLN A 132 0.16 -47.18 40.51
N ASN A 133 0.76 -46.00 40.73
CA ASN A 133 2.01 -45.76 41.49
C ASN A 133 2.38 -44.26 41.34
N SER A 134 2.17 -43.35 42.28
CA SER A 134 2.62 -43.22 43.69
C SER A 134 4.02 -42.58 43.86
N SER A 135 4.04 -41.34 44.39
CA SER A 135 5.08 -40.72 45.25
C SER A 135 6.54 -40.60 44.74
N GLY A 136 7.31 -39.57 45.10
CA GLY A 136 7.04 -38.43 45.98
C GLY A 136 8.30 -37.58 46.22
N SER A 137 8.13 -36.38 46.80
CA SER A 137 9.23 -35.48 47.17
C SER A 137 9.89 -35.85 48.51
N VAL A 138 11.13 -35.39 48.78
CA VAL A 138 11.54 -34.62 49.98
C VAL A 138 13.02 -34.16 49.91
N TYR A 139 13.31 -33.07 50.63
CA TYR A 139 14.58 -32.33 50.81
C TYR A 139 15.73 -33.11 51.49
N ALA A 140 17.01 -32.70 51.26
CA ALA A 140 17.80 -31.85 52.21
C ALA A 140 19.35 -31.93 52.07
N SER A 141 20.05 -30.78 52.19
CA SER A 141 21.47 -30.56 52.61
C SER A 141 22.63 -31.26 51.82
N GLY A 142 23.85 -30.69 51.68
CA GLY A 142 24.41 -29.39 52.07
C GLY A 142 25.94 -29.28 51.80
N SER A 143 26.51 -28.10 52.02
CA SER A 143 27.96 -27.73 52.14
C SER A 143 28.97 -27.94 50.98
N GLY A 144 29.50 -26.83 50.47
CA GLY A 144 30.93 -26.47 50.64
C GLY A 144 31.96 -26.82 49.54
N GLY A 145 32.43 -25.80 48.81
CA GLY A 145 33.66 -25.87 47.99
C GLY A 145 33.90 -24.62 47.13
N SER A 146 35.02 -23.92 47.32
CA SER A 146 35.39 -22.73 46.53
C SER A 146 36.51 -23.05 45.54
N ASN A 147 36.39 -22.59 44.28
CA ASN A 147 37.40 -21.79 43.53
C ASN A 147 37.32 -21.96 41.99
N ASN A 148 37.50 -20.81 41.32
CA ASN A 148 38.05 -20.60 39.97
C ASN A 148 37.34 -21.24 38.75
N GLY A 149 36.72 -20.39 37.91
CA GLY A 149 36.12 -20.81 36.63
C GLY A 149 35.67 -19.71 35.67
N GLU A 150 36.06 -18.44 35.85
CA GLU A 150 35.80 -17.40 34.84
C GLU A 150 36.75 -17.58 33.64
N LEU A 151 36.23 -18.12 32.53
CA LEU A 151 36.75 -18.00 31.14
C LEU A 151 35.96 -18.85 30.10
N ASP A 152 35.00 -19.68 30.52
CA ASP A 152 34.32 -20.66 29.65
C ASP A 152 32.94 -20.22 29.10
N ASP A 153 32.32 -19.17 29.67
CA ASP A 153 30.96 -18.75 29.29
C ASP A 153 30.91 -17.92 27.99
N ASP A 154 31.86 -17.01 27.74
CA ASP A 154 31.91 -16.25 26.47
C ASP A 154 32.11 -17.17 25.26
N THR A 155 32.92 -18.23 25.43
CA THR A 155 33.15 -19.24 24.39
C THR A 155 31.91 -20.08 24.12
N LYS A 156 31.15 -20.43 25.17
CA LYS A 156 29.84 -21.11 25.01
C LYS A 156 28.79 -20.19 24.39
N LEU A 157 28.74 -18.91 24.77
CA LEU A 157 27.81 -17.95 24.19
C LEU A 157 28.13 -17.73 22.70
N ALA A 158 29.41 -17.55 22.33
CA ALA A 158 29.84 -17.44 20.94
C ALA A 158 29.53 -18.71 20.12
N ASN A 159 29.80 -19.90 20.68
CA ASN A 159 29.48 -21.18 20.03
C ASN A 159 27.96 -21.40 19.89
N ASN A 160 27.16 -21.00 20.88
CA ASN A 160 25.70 -21.05 20.80
C ASN A 160 25.16 -20.06 19.76
N LEU A 161 25.69 -18.84 19.70
CA LEU A 161 25.34 -17.85 18.66
C LEU A 161 25.73 -18.34 17.25
N ALA A 162 26.89 -18.96 17.10
CA ALA A 162 27.31 -19.59 15.85
C ALA A 162 26.43 -20.79 15.47
N ALA A 163 26.07 -21.65 16.43
CA ALA A 163 25.18 -22.78 16.22
C ALA A 163 23.75 -22.34 15.88
N ILE A 164 23.24 -21.30 16.54
CA ILE A 164 21.95 -20.66 16.20
C ILE A 164 22.03 -20.05 14.79
N SER A 165 23.07 -19.30 14.46
CA SER A 165 23.27 -18.74 13.11
C SER A 165 23.30 -19.84 12.05
N LEU A 166 24.00 -20.95 12.29
CA LEU A 166 24.08 -22.07 11.35
C LEU A 166 22.76 -22.84 11.24
N ALA A 167 22.00 -22.94 12.34
CA ALA A 167 20.66 -23.51 12.35
C ALA A 167 19.66 -22.61 11.60
N THR A 168 19.69 -21.30 11.81
CA THR A 168 18.91 -20.30 11.05
C THR A 168 19.26 -20.34 9.57
N GLN A 169 20.55 -20.49 9.23
CA GLN A 169 20.99 -20.62 7.84
C GLN A 169 20.44 -21.91 7.19
N LYS A 170 20.54 -23.06 7.86
CA LYS A 170 19.94 -24.32 7.40
C LYS A 170 18.40 -24.27 7.33
N ILE A 171 17.75 -23.57 8.26
CA ILE A 171 16.31 -23.31 8.21
C ILE A 171 15.98 -22.46 6.97
N SER A 172 16.75 -21.40 6.68
CA SER A 172 16.54 -20.59 5.47
C SER A 172 16.74 -21.38 4.16
N GLU A 173 17.64 -22.38 4.16
CA GLU A 173 17.85 -23.31 3.04
C GLU A 173 16.70 -24.34 2.89
N ILE A 174 16.08 -24.77 3.99
CA ILE A 174 14.95 -25.72 4.00
C ILE A 174 13.63 -25.05 3.58
N TYR A 175 13.44 -23.76 3.88
CA TYR A 175 12.18 -23.04 3.67
C TYR A 175 12.02 -22.44 2.26
N LEU A 176 13.03 -22.59 1.41
CA LEU A 176 12.96 -22.22 0.00
C LEU A 176 13.03 -23.48 -0.85
N GLU A 177 11.89 -23.88 -1.44
CA GLU A 177 11.97 -24.60 -2.72
C GLU A 177 12.92 -23.80 -3.61
N PRO A 178 13.93 -24.42 -4.24
CA PRO A 178 14.90 -23.70 -5.04
C PRO A 178 14.22 -23.14 -6.28
N LYS A 179 13.70 -21.91 -6.14
CA LYS A 179 13.19 -21.11 -7.25
C LYS A 179 14.25 -21.12 -8.35
N PRO A 180 13.88 -21.34 -9.62
CA PRO A 180 14.86 -21.47 -10.70
C PRO A 180 15.80 -20.27 -10.70
N LYS A 181 17.11 -20.55 -10.71
CA LYS A 181 18.19 -19.54 -10.64
C LYS A 181 18.08 -18.58 -11.82
N LYS A 182 17.32 -17.51 -11.65
CA LYS A 182 17.16 -16.47 -12.66
C LYS A 182 18.26 -15.43 -12.46
N SER A 183 19.27 -15.46 -13.32
CA SER A 183 20.22 -14.36 -13.44
C SER A 183 19.55 -13.23 -14.22
N ALA A 184 19.70 -11.99 -13.77
CA ALA A 184 19.21 -10.82 -14.48
C ALA A 184 20.11 -10.51 -15.70
N PRO A 185 19.52 -10.10 -16.85
CA PRO A 185 20.32 -9.56 -17.95
C PRO A 185 21.05 -8.28 -17.48
N ASP A 186 22.23 -8.03 -18.04
CA ASP A 186 22.96 -6.80 -17.76
C ASP A 186 22.17 -5.55 -18.23
N GLY A 187 22.52 -4.40 -17.66
CA GLY A 187 21.84 -3.14 -17.95
C GLY A 187 22.11 -2.66 -19.38
N HIS A 188 21.09 -2.09 -20.01
CA HIS A 188 21.19 -1.42 -21.31
C HIS A 188 20.80 0.06 -21.20
N GLN A 189 21.25 0.86 -22.16
CA GLN A 189 20.94 2.29 -22.21
C GLN A 189 19.63 2.53 -22.97
N VAL A 190 18.77 3.37 -22.40
CA VAL A 190 17.57 3.90 -23.03
C VAL A 190 17.79 5.39 -23.33
N THR A 191 17.39 5.82 -24.54
CA THR A 191 17.45 7.22 -25.00
C THR A 191 16.06 7.79 -25.28
N ASN A 192 16.00 9.09 -25.51
CA ASN A 192 14.76 9.89 -25.62
C ASN A 192 13.90 9.61 -26.87
N ASP A 193 14.33 8.70 -27.73
CA ASP A 193 13.68 8.24 -28.96
C ASP A 193 13.08 6.81 -28.83
N HIS A 194 13.14 6.21 -27.64
CA HIS A 194 12.73 4.82 -27.38
C HIS A 194 11.33 4.65 -26.76
N PHE A 195 10.49 5.69 -26.72
CA PHE A 195 9.12 5.56 -26.18
C PHE A 195 8.15 5.09 -27.28
N GLU A 196 7.55 3.92 -27.10
CA GLU A 196 6.51 3.37 -27.98
C GLU A 196 5.31 2.96 -27.10
N PRO A 197 4.14 3.61 -27.22
CA PRO A 197 3.01 3.36 -26.33
C PRO A 197 2.59 1.88 -26.22
N GLU A 198 2.67 1.12 -27.31
CA GLU A 198 2.38 -0.32 -27.37
C GLU A 198 3.31 -1.20 -26.52
N LYS A 199 4.53 -0.74 -26.23
CA LYS A 199 5.47 -1.43 -25.32
C LYS A 199 5.17 -1.15 -23.84
N HIS A 200 4.40 -0.09 -23.55
CA HIS A 200 4.26 0.46 -22.20
C HIS A 200 2.81 0.46 -21.66
N PHE A 201 1.80 0.31 -22.52
CA PHE A 201 0.40 0.25 -22.11
C PHE A 201 -0.27 -1.07 -22.52
N TYR A 202 -1.32 -1.48 -21.82
CA TYR A 202 -2.16 -2.58 -22.31
C TYR A 202 -2.89 -2.16 -23.60
N PRO A 203 -3.06 -3.05 -24.61
CA PRO A 203 -3.79 -2.70 -25.84
C PRO A 203 -5.22 -2.19 -25.59
N ARG A 204 -5.89 -2.67 -24.54
CA ARG A 204 -7.20 -2.14 -24.11
C ARG A 204 -7.17 -0.66 -23.72
N VAL A 205 -6.04 -0.19 -23.16
CA VAL A 205 -5.87 1.18 -22.64
C VAL A 205 -5.61 2.18 -23.77
N LEU A 206 -4.79 1.80 -24.76
CA LEU A 206 -4.56 2.62 -25.96
C LEU A 206 -5.82 2.84 -26.80
N ASN A 207 -6.79 1.92 -26.68
CA ASN A 207 -8.09 2.02 -27.35
C ASN A 207 -9.23 2.54 -26.43
N ALA A 208 -8.90 3.00 -25.22
CA ALA A 208 -9.88 3.44 -24.23
C ALA A 208 -9.96 4.98 -24.14
N GLN A 209 -11.18 5.52 -24.25
CA GLN A 209 -11.44 6.92 -23.94
C GLN A 209 -11.79 7.09 -22.47
N ILE A 210 -11.11 8.02 -21.79
CA ILE A 210 -11.35 8.37 -20.39
C ILE A 210 -12.84 8.69 -20.13
N HIS A 211 -13.37 8.23 -19.00
CA HIS A 211 -14.72 8.56 -18.57
C HIS A 211 -14.81 10.07 -18.22
N PRO A 212 -15.81 10.83 -18.73
CA PRO A 212 -15.90 12.28 -18.50
C PRO A 212 -15.84 12.71 -17.03
N MET A 213 -16.52 11.99 -16.13
CA MET A 213 -16.45 12.26 -14.68
C MET A 213 -15.05 12.05 -14.08
N VAL A 214 -14.26 11.11 -14.61
CA VAL A 214 -12.88 10.86 -14.14
C VAL A 214 -11.97 11.95 -14.66
N GLY A 215 -12.03 12.29 -15.96
CA GLY A 215 -11.29 13.43 -16.52
C GLY A 215 -11.61 14.74 -15.80
N TYR A 216 -12.88 14.97 -15.46
CA TYR A 216 -13.31 16.12 -14.66
C TYR A 216 -12.69 16.10 -13.25
N PHE A 217 -12.69 14.97 -12.55
CA PHE A 217 -12.06 14.82 -11.24
C PHE A 217 -10.56 15.19 -11.29
N PHE A 218 -9.80 14.68 -12.27
CA PHE A 218 -8.39 15.04 -12.45
C PHE A 218 -8.19 16.53 -12.73
N SER A 219 -9.16 17.21 -13.35
CA SER A 219 -9.09 18.66 -13.59
C SER A 219 -9.39 19.53 -12.37
N LEU A 220 -9.94 18.98 -11.27
CA LEU A 220 -10.49 19.79 -10.17
C LEU A 220 -9.43 20.67 -9.49
N GLY A 221 -8.27 20.11 -9.14
CA GLY A 221 -7.28 20.76 -8.28
C GLY A 221 -7.71 20.86 -6.81
N ASN A 222 -6.74 21.03 -5.92
CA ASN A 222 -6.96 20.89 -4.47
C ASN A 222 -8.01 21.87 -3.91
N GLU A 223 -8.10 23.13 -4.37
CA GLU A 223 -9.12 24.09 -3.89
C GLU A 223 -10.56 23.59 -4.08
N ARG A 224 -10.90 23.08 -5.27
CA ARG A 224 -12.25 22.58 -5.56
C ARG A 224 -12.54 21.27 -4.85
N ILE A 225 -11.51 20.45 -4.63
CA ILE A 225 -11.57 19.23 -3.82
C ILE A 225 -11.86 19.57 -2.35
N ILE A 226 -11.15 20.53 -1.75
CA ILE A 226 -11.39 21.04 -0.40
C ILE A 226 -12.83 21.53 -0.27
N ALA A 227 -13.23 22.48 -1.13
CA ALA A 227 -14.57 23.08 -1.07
C ALA A 227 -15.70 22.04 -1.17
N ARG A 228 -15.55 21.04 -2.06
CA ARG A 228 -16.53 19.96 -2.20
C ARG A 228 -16.52 19.00 -1.00
N TYR A 229 -15.36 18.60 -0.51
CA TYR A 229 -15.26 17.67 0.62
C TYR A 229 -15.80 18.28 1.92
N MET A 230 -15.47 19.55 2.19
CA MET A 230 -15.96 20.32 3.33
C MET A 230 -17.49 20.46 3.32
N HIS A 231 -18.09 20.66 2.15
CA HIS A 231 -19.56 20.74 2.05
C HIS A 231 -20.26 19.41 2.40
N LEU A 232 -19.62 18.28 2.10
CA LEU A 232 -20.13 16.95 2.46
C LEU A 232 -19.74 16.52 3.89
N ASN A 233 -18.75 17.19 4.49
CA ASN A 233 -18.17 16.88 5.80
C ASN A 233 -18.00 18.16 6.63
N PRO A 234 -19.09 18.83 7.05
CA PRO A 234 -19.03 20.14 7.72
C PRO A 234 -18.31 20.11 9.08
N GLN A 235 -18.05 18.93 9.64
CA GLN A 235 -17.25 18.71 10.85
C GLN A 235 -15.73 18.74 10.63
N VAL A 236 -15.26 18.73 9.37
CA VAL A 236 -13.82 18.74 9.05
C VAL A 236 -13.24 20.14 9.22
N ASN A 237 -11.99 20.22 9.68
CA ASN A 237 -11.24 21.47 9.74
C ASN A 237 -10.56 21.76 8.38
N GLU A 238 -10.98 22.83 7.70
CA GLU A 238 -10.46 23.21 6.37
C GLU A 238 -8.95 23.47 6.38
N GLU A 239 -8.44 24.16 7.41
CA GLU A 239 -7.02 24.51 7.51
C GLU A 239 -6.14 23.25 7.64
N VAL A 240 -6.62 22.25 8.38
CA VAL A 240 -5.91 20.97 8.52
C VAL A 240 -5.98 20.16 7.22
N LEU A 241 -7.14 20.12 6.54
CA LEU A 241 -7.26 19.45 5.23
C LEU A 241 -6.35 20.09 4.18
N ARG A 242 -6.31 21.42 4.13
CA ARG A 242 -5.43 22.21 3.28
C ARG A 242 -3.97 21.89 3.55
N LYS A 243 -3.52 21.94 4.82
CA LYS A 243 -2.18 21.52 5.24
C LYS A 243 -1.83 20.07 4.87
N CYS A 244 -2.81 19.16 4.82
CA CYS A 244 -2.58 17.80 4.33
C CYS A 244 -2.41 17.74 2.82
N LEU A 245 -3.22 18.47 2.04
CA LEU A 245 -3.07 18.52 0.58
C LEU A 245 -1.82 19.31 0.14
N ASP A 246 -1.37 20.29 0.91
CA ASP A 246 -0.14 21.06 0.66
C ASP A 246 1.13 20.38 1.21
N TYR A 247 1.00 19.21 1.84
CA TYR A 247 2.12 18.50 2.46
C TYR A 247 3.17 18.05 1.43
N VAL A 248 4.44 18.25 1.77
CA VAL A 248 5.60 17.85 0.95
C VAL A 248 6.28 16.62 1.58
N PRO A 249 6.16 15.41 0.99
CA PRO A 249 6.79 14.21 1.54
C PRO A 249 8.32 14.27 1.50
N LYS A 250 8.99 13.73 2.53
CA LYS A 250 10.45 13.64 2.60
C LYS A 250 11.01 12.31 2.09
N HIS A 251 10.31 11.21 2.31
CA HIS A 251 10.76 9.86 1.96
C HIS A 251 9.78 9.10 1.05
N PHE A 252 8.52 9.55 0.97
CA PHE A 252 7.44 8.83 0.29
C PHE A 252 6.65 9.72 -0.69
N GLN A 253 7.30 10.14 -1.78
CA GLN A 253 6.77 11.12 -2.73
C GLN A 253 5.76 10.55 -3.74
N TRP A 254 5.86 9.27 -4.12
CA TRP A 254 4.92 8.64 -5.05
C TRP A 254 4.31 7.37 -4.45
N ALA A 255 2.99 7.31 -4.37
CA ALA A 255 2.30 6.24 -3.64
C ALA A 255 1.04 5.76 -4.37
N GLY A 256 0.59 4.55 -4.04
CA GLY A 256 -0.73 4.08 -4.42
C GLY A 256 -1.40 3.32 -3.29
N SER A 257 -2.62 3.70 -2.94
CA SER A 257 -3.44 2.99 -1.95
C SER A 257 -4.50 2.14 -2.62
N ASP A 258 -4.77 0.98 -2.03
CA ASP A 258 -5.90 0.13 -2.36
C ASP A 258 -7.05 0.47 -1.42
N LEU A 259 -8.20 0.79 -1.99
CA LEU A 259 -9.38 1.21 -1.25
C LEU A 259 -10.58 0.33 -1.55
N PHE A 260 -11.40 0.13 -0.52
CA PHE A 260 -12.75 -0.41 -0.68
C PHE A 260 -13.77 0.71 -0.52
N ASN A 261 -14.72 0.78 -1.44
CA ASN A 261 -15.99 1.47 -1.22
C ASN A 261 -16.88 0.56 -0.37
N VAL A 262 -17.06 0.94 0.89
CA VAL A 262 -17.81 0.17 1.88
C VAL A 262 -19.02 0.97 2.34
N THR A 263 -19.92 0.29 3.01
CA THR A 263 -20.94 0.93 3.83
C THR A 263 -20.97 0.33 5.24
N THR A 264 -21.40 1.15 6.19
CA THR A 264 -21.58 0.78 7.60
C THR A 264 -22.99 0.24 7.86
N ALA A 265 -23.21 -0.38 9.02
CA ALA A 265 -24.54 -0.83 9.44
C ALA A 265 -25.62 0.29 9.51
N SER A 266 -25.23 1.58 9.55
CA SER A 266 -26.15 2.72 9.47
C SER A 266 -26.37 3.24 8.03
N GLY A 267 -25.81 2.56 7.02
CA GLY A 267 -25.93 2.92 5.61
C GLY A 267 -24.91 3.93 5.11
N HIS A 268 -24.04 4.46 5.96
CA HIS A 268 -23.02 5.44 5.58
C HIS A 268 -21.96 4.83 4.64
N ARG A 269 -21.94 5.27 3.36
CA ARG A 269 -20.94 4.92 2.34
C ARG A 269 -19.65 5.72 2.53
N GLN A 270 -18.50 5.07 2.33
CA GLN A 270 -17.19 5.72 2.42
C GLN A 270 -16.05 4.87 1.84
N MET A 271 -14.94 5.53 1.50
CA MET A 271 -13.69 4.88 1.11
C MET A 271 -12.83 4.54 2.32
N ILE A 272 -12.35 3.31 2.42
CA ILE A 272 -11.39 2.87 3.46
C ILE A 272 -10.13 2.29 2.83
N ILE A 273 -8.97 2.52 3.46
CA ILE A 273 -7.67 2.01 3.05
C ILE A 273 -7.54 0.52 3.44
N VAL A 274 -7.12 -0.31 2.49
CA VAL A 274 -6.82 -1.73 2.67
C VAL A 274 -5.32 -1.97 2.80
N GLU A 275 -4.53 -1.29 1.95
CA GLU A 275 -3.08 -1.17 2.03
C GLU A 275 -2.58 0.06 1.25
N THR A 276 -1.37 0.54 1.56
CA THR A 276 -0.66 1.58 0.80
C THR A 276 0.67 1.03 0.29
N ASN A 277 0.99 1.28 -0.97
CA ASN A 277 2.13 0.73 -1.70
C ASN A 277 3.15 1.82 -2.07
N SER A 278 4.42 1.64 -1.70
CA SER A 278 5.53 2.58 -1.99
C SER A 278 6.30 2.33 -3.29
N CYS A 279 5.72 1.51 -4.17
CA CYS A 279 6.09 1.36 -5.57
C CYS A 279 4.87 0.70 -6.26
N PRO A 280 3.81 1.48 -6.50
CA PRO A 280 2.56 0.98 -7.07
C PRO A 280 2.70 0.76 -8.59
N SER A 281 1.81 -0.07 -9.14
CA SER A 281 1.67 -0.32 -10.57
C SER A 281 0.31 0.17 -11.04
N GLY A 282 0.21 0.72 -12.25
CA GLY A 282 -1.06 1.08 -12.89
C GLY A 282 -1.02 2.02 -14.09
N GLN A 283 0.13 2.58 -14.49
CA GLN A 283 0.16 3.51 -15.64
C GLN A 283 -0.25 2.81 -16.93
N LYS A 284 0.28 1.59 -17.14
CA LYS A 284 -0.17 0.67 -18.19
C LYS A 284 -1.67 0.31 -18.18
N SER A 285 -2.40 0.70 -17.14
CA SER A 285 -3.83 0.42 -16.86
C SER A 285 -4.71 1.68 -16.86
N MET A 286 -4.14 2.87 -17.09
CA MET A 286 -4.83 4.16 -17.04
C MET A 286 -5.02 4.72 -18.45
N PRO A 287 -6.27 4.93 -18.93
CA PRO A 287 -6.53 5.67 -20.17
C PRO A 287 -5.89 7.06 -20.13
N LEU A 288 -5.35 7.51 -21.27
CA LEU A 288 -4.74 8.85 -21.36
C LEU A 288 -5.77 9.94 -21.03
N LEU A 289 -5.35 10.95 -20.25
CA LEU A 289 -6.17 12.13 -19.95
C LEU A 289 -6.22 13.11 -21.14
N SER A 290 -5.17 13.10 -21.98
CA SER A 290 -5.11 13.79 -23.27
C SER A 290 -4.48 12.85 -24.30
N GLU A 291 -5.08 12.74 -25.49
CA GLU A 291 -4.55 11.93 -26.60
C GLU A 291 -3.21 12.49 -27.15
N SER A 292 -2.91 13.76 -26.87
CA SER A 292 -1.64 14.41 -27.24
C SER A 292 -0.47 14.12 -26.28
N ASP A 293 -0.70 13.44 -25.17
CA ASP A 293 0.32 13.12 -24.16
C ASP A 293 0.56 11.61 -24.12
N GLU A 294 1.29 11.11 -25.12
CA GLU A 294 1.59 9.69 -25.32
C GLU A 294 2.26 9.02 -24.11
N HIS A 295 2.99 9.81 -23.31
CA HIS A 295 3.63 9.36 -22.07
C HIS A 295 2.65 9.29 -20.89
N GLY A 296 1.60 10.11 -20.89
CA GLY A 296 0.56 10.17 -19.87
C GLY A 296 1.09 10.14 -18.44
N GLY A 297 0.57 9.19 -17.66
CA GLY A 297 0.91 9.04 -16.25
C GLY A 297 2.39 8.76 -15.94
N TYR A 298 3.18 8.25 -16.90
CA TYR A 298 4.62 8.06 -16.71
C TYR A 298 5.33 9.42 -16.54
N ARG A 299 5.05 10.37 -17.42
CA ARG A 299 5.61 11.73 -17.38
C ARG A 299 5.16 12.45 -16.12
N LEU A 300 3.87 12.36 -15.81
CA LEU A 300 3.29 12.99 -14.62
C LEU A 300 3.94 12.50 -13.31
N VAL A 301 4.23 11.20 -13.15
CA VAL A 301 4.97 10.69 -11.98
C VAL A 301 6.38 11.27 -11.91
N LEU A 302 7.13 11.23 -13.01
CA LEU A 302 8.53 11.61 -13.02
C LEU A 302 8.71 13.12 -12.76
N GLU A 303 7.92 13.95 -13.42
CA GLU A 303 7.94 15.41 -13.23
C GLU A 303 7.44 15.83 -11.84
N SER A 304 6.42 15.14 -11.30
CA SER A 304 5.88 15.50 -9.99
C SER A 304 6.77 15.02 -8.85
N ALA A 305 7.20 13.75 -8.86
CA ALA A 305 7.83 13.11 -7.71
C ALA A 305 9.37 13.01 -7.79
N PHE A 306 9.97 12.87 -8.98
CA PHE A 306 11.39 12.49 -9.09
C PHE A 306 12.32 13.58 -9.61
N LYS A 307 11.85 14.42 -10.55
CA LYS A 307 12.65 15.42 -11.26
C LYS A 307 13.40 16.36 -10.32
N ASP A 308 12.69 16.98 -9.37
CA ASP A 308 13.29 17.87 -8.36
C ASP A 308 14.41 17.16 -7.58
N MET A 309 14.27 15.86 -7.27
CA MET A 309 15.33 15.11 -6.58
C MET A 309 16.56 14.93 -7.48
N ILE A 310 16.36 14.55 -8.75
CA ILE A 310 17.46 14.36 -9.71
C ILE A 310 18.24 15.67 -9.92
N GLU A 311 17.55 16.81 -9.94
CA GLU A 311 18.16 18.13 -10.05
C GLU A 311 19.03 18.49 -8.82
N THR A 312 18.72 17.95 -7.64
CA THR A 312 19.56 18.05 -6.44
C THR A 312 20.66 16.98 -6.31
N ALA A 313 20.67 15.97 -7.18
CA ALA A 313 21.66 14.88 -7.12
C ALA A 313 23.06 15.38 -7.50
N ASP A 314 24.08 14.95 -6.77
CA ASP A 314 25.48 15.19 -7.13
C ASP A 314 25.80 14.52 -8.49
N ARG A 315 26.02 15.36 -9.51
CA ARG A 315 26.30 14.91 -10.88
C ARG A 315 27.61 14.12 -10.99
N SER A 316 28.55 14.28 -10.06
CA SER A 316 29.80 13.50 -10.04
C SER A 316 29.58 12.02 -9.69
N LEU A 317 28.45 11.66 -9.08
CA LEU A 317 28.10 10.27 -8.75
C LEU A 317 27.62 9.46 -9.97
N GLY A 318 27.43 10.09 -11.14
CA GLY A 318 27.25 9.40 -12.42
C GLY A 318 25.84 9.49 -13.03
N GLY A 319 25.39 8.40 -13.64
CA GLY A 319 24.21 8.34 -14.52
C GLY A 319 22.87 8.24 -13.81
N LEU A 320 21.81 8.11 -14.62
CA LEU A 320 20.44 7.83 -14.17
C LEU A 320 20.10 6.35 -14.39
N ALA A 321 19.21 5.80 -13.57
CA ALA A 321 18.73 4.43 -13.72
C ALA A 321 17.23 4.25 -13.43
N VAL A 322 16.64 3.25 -14.08
CA VAL A 322 15.42 2.56 -13.63
C VAL A 322 15.80 1.12 -13.32
N VAL A 323 15.54 0.69 -12.07
CA VAL A 323 15.85 -0.66 -11.60
C VAL A 323 14.56 -1.37 -11.23
N CYS A 324 14.28 -2.55 -11.80
CA CYS A 324 13.05 -3.30 -11.54
C CYS A 324 13.32 -4.77 -11.18
N ASP A 325 12.39 -5.44 -10.48
CA ASP A 325 12.45 -6.89 -10.22
C ASP A 325 11.46 -7.72 -11.03
N LYS A 326 10.51 -7.03 -11.69
CA LYS A 326 9.52 -7.57 -12.62
C LYS A 326 8.85 -6.42 -13.37
N ASN A 327 7.86 -6.74 -14.21
CA ASN A 327 6.96 -5.77 -14.84
C ASN A 327 7.67 -4.79 -15.77
N MET A 328 8.48 -5.35 -16.68
CA MET A 328 9.30 -4.60 -17.65
C MET A 328 8.50 -3.58 -18.47
N MET A 329 7.24 -3.87 -18.82
CA MET A 329 6.32 -2.95 -19.52
C MET A 329 6.24 -1.55 -18.88
N GLU A 330 6.10 -1.48 -17.54
CA GLU A 330 6.10 -0.19 -16.83
C GLU A 330 7.52 0.32 -16.57
N ALA A 331 8.48 -0.56 -16.28
CA ALA A 331 9.85 -0.15 -16.02
C ALA A 331 10.50 0.53 -17.24
N SER A 332 10.29 -0.03 -18.45
CA SER A 332 10.75 0.57 -19.70
C SER A 332 9.99 1.87 -20.02
N GLY A 333 8.69 1.94 -19.72
CA GLY A 333 7.91 3.17 -19.85
C GLY A 333 8.49 4.30 -19.00
N TYR A 334 8.80 4.04 -17.73
CA TYR A 334 9.51 5.00 -16.88
C TYR A 334 10.92 5.31 -17.39
N ALA A 335 11.67 4.35 -17.93
CA ALA A 335 13.03 4.59 -18.43
C ALA A 335 13.07 5.49 -19.67
N SER A 336 12.25 5.19 -20.69
CA SER A 336 12.14 6.00 -21.90
C SER A 336 11.63 7.41 -21.58
N THR A 337 10.59 7.52 -20.72
CA THR A 337 10.07 8.83 -20.29
C THR A 337 11.13 9.63 -19.51
N LEU A 338 11.89 8.99 -18.62
CA LEU A 338 12.92 9.65 -17.82
C LEU A 338 14.07 10.15 -18.72
N ALA A 339 14.43 9.39 -19.76
CA ALA A 339 15.44 9.80 -20.73
C ALA A 339 15.02 11.04 -21.52
N GLU A 340 13.73 11.15 -21.88
CA GLU A 340 13.18 12.35 -22.52
C GLU A 340 13.11 13.55 -21.55
N VAL A 341 12.50 13.36 -20.37
CA VAL A 341 12.29 14.43 -19.37
C VAL A 341 13.61 15.05 -18.90
N MET A 342 14.65 14.24 -18.71
CA MET A 342 15.97 14.71 -18.27
C MET A 342 16.92 15.05 -19.42
N LYS A 343 16.62 14.63 -20.65
CA LYS A 343 17.52 14.70 -21.84
C LYS A 343 18.89 14.06 -21.58
N GLU A 344 18.88 12.96 -20.82
CA GLU A 344 20.06 12.19 -20.44
C GLU A 344 19.82 10.71 -20.70
N LYS A 345 20.88 9.93 -20.90
CA LYS A 345 20.77 8.47 -21.02
C LYS A 345 20.36 7.85 -19.68
N VAL A 346 19.49 6.86 -19.72
CA VAL A 346 19.01 6.13 -18.55
C VAL A 346 19.39 4.66 -18.68
N TRP A 347 19.97 4.08 -17.62
CA TRP A 347 20.19 2.64 -17.54
C TRP A 347 18.89 1.93 -17.13
N LEU A 348 18.43 0.99 -17.93
CA LEU A 348 17.36 0.07 -17.57
C LEU A 348 17.97 -1.30 -17.23
N VAL A 349 17.74 -1.78 -16.01
CA VAL A 349 18.33 -3.02 -15.52
C VAL A 349 17.35 -3.78 -14.61
N GLU A 350 17.39 -5.10 -14.70
CA GLU A 350 16.67 -5.98 -13.79
C GLU A 350 17.56 -6.34 -12.58
N PHE A 351 16.95 -6.38 -11.40
CA PHE A 351 17.59 -6.81 -10.17
C PHE A 351 16.64 -7.83 -9.53
N TYR A 352 17.04 -9.09 -9.49
CA TYR A 352 16.22 -10.16 -8.93
C TYR A 352 16.60 -10.49 -7.48
N GLU A 353 15.67 -11.14 -6.79
CA GLU A 353 15.91 -11.73 -5.48
C GLU A 353 16.72 -13.02 -5.67
N TYR A 354 17.78 -13.24 -4.88
CA TYR A 354 18.69 -14.40 -4.94
C TYR A 354 19.57 -14.57 -6.19
N ASP A 355 19.65 -13.55 -7.05
CA ASP A 355 20.67 -13.54 -8.12
C ASP A 355 22.07 -13.60 -7.48
N GLN A 356 22.93 -14.50 -7.99
CA GLN A 356 24.27 -14.74 -7.48
C GLN A 356 25.33 -13.86 -8.18
N ASP A 357 25.00 -13.32 -9.35
CA ASP A 357 25.85 -12.37 -10.07
C ASP A 357 25.01 -11.18 -10.61
N PRO A 358 24.34 -10.43 -9.72
CA PRO A 358 23.43 -9.38 -10.13
C PRO A 358 24.19 -8.26 -10.88
N PRO A 359 23.58 -7.68 -11.94
CA PRO A 359 24.13 -6.54 -12.66
C PRO A 359 23.99 -5.22 -11.87
N VAL A 360 23.70 -5.27 -10.57
CA VAL A 360 23.56 -4.11 -9.68
C VAL A 360 24.35 -4.39 -8.41
N LYS A 361 25.19 -3.44 -7.99
CA LYS A 361 25.94 -3.50 -6.72
C LYS A 361 26.00 -2.13 -6.03
N TRP A 362 26.38 -2.14 -4.76
CA TRP A 362 26.62 -0.93 -3.98
C TRP A 362 28.09 -0.87 -3.55
N VAL A 363 28.73 0.29 -3.74
CA VAL A 363 30.10 0.57 -3.28
C VAL A 363 30.10 1.97 -2.66
N ASP A 364 30.58 2.12 -1.43
CA ASP A 364 30.62 3.38 -0.67
C ASP A 364 29.30 4.18 -0.67
N ARG A 365 28.18 3.44 -0.65
CA ARG A 365 26.78 3.91 -0.70
C ARG A 365 26.33 4.49 -2.05
N VAL A 366 27.11 4.29 -3.11
CA VAL A 366 26.77 4.60 -4.52
C VAL A 366 26.36 3.31 -5.22
N MET A 367 25.26 3.36 -5.99
CA MET A 367 24.83 2.27 -6.86
C MET A 367 25.70 2.22 -8.11
N TYR A 368 26.05 1.01 -8.54
CA TYR A 368 26.68 0.73 -9.82
C TYR A 368 25.85 -0.28 -10.61
N ILE A 369 25.75 -0.08 -11.92
CA ILE A 369 25.09 -0.97 -12.87
C ILE A 369 26.15 -1.56 -13.81
N ARG A 370 26.09 -2.87 -14.05
CA ARG A 370 26.90 -3.58 -15.03
C ARG A 370 26.20 -3.57 -16.38
N ASP A 371 26.93 -3.26 -17.45
CA ASP A 371 26.42 -3.34 -18.81
C ASP A 371 26.76 -4.67 -19.52
N GLU A 372 26.28 -4.83 -20.76
CA GLU A 372 26.52 -6.00 -21.61
C GLU A 372 28.01 -6.26 -21.89
N LYS A 373 28.88 -5.24 -21.78
CA LYS A 373 30.34 -5.35 -21.92
C LYS A 373 31.04 -5.68 -20.61
N LYS A 374 30.27 -5.86 -19.52
CA LYS A 374 30.72 -6.07 -18.14
C LYS A 374 31.43 -4.85 -17.53
N GLU A 375 31.23 -3.66 -18.08
CA GLU A 375 31.68 -2.39 -17.50
C GLU A 375 30.71 -1.94 -16.40
N TRP A 376 31.23 -1.32 -15.33
CA TRP A 376 30.43 -0.87 -14.18
C TRP A 376 30.28 0.65 -14.15
N HIS A 377 29.04 1.12 -14.26
CA HIS A 377 28.68 2.54 -14.36
C HIS A 377 28.05 3.02 -13.05
N SER A 378 28.57 4.10 -12.46
CA SER A 378 28.01 4.67 -11.23
C SER A 378 26.72 5.45 -11.49
N ILE A 379 25.81 5.45 -10.52
CA ILE A 379 24.46 6.03 -10.64
C ILE A 379 24.24 7.08 -9.56
N ARG A 380 23.89 8.31 -9.96
CA ARG A 380 23.55 9.40 -9.02
C ARG A 380 22.10 9.36 -8.56
N ALA A 381 21.19 8.89 -9.40
CA ALA A 381 19.77 8.80 -9.08
C ALA A 381 19.10 7.59 -9.76
N CYS A 382 18.27 6.87 -8.99
CA CYS A 382 17.59 5.65 -9.37
C CYS A 382 16.07 5.76 -9.12
N PHE A 383 15.27 5.57 -10.17
CA PHE A 383 13.86 5.25 -10.03
C PHE A 383 13.74 3.77 -9.65
N ARG A 384 13.36 3.49 -8.41
CA ARG A 384 13.28 2.12 -7.90
C ARG A 384 11.90 1.54 -8.18
N TYR A 385 11.83 0.69 -9.21
CA TYR A 385 10.68 -0.15 -9.51
C TYR A 385 10.85 -1.60 -8.99
N VAL A 386 11.64 -1.77 -7.93
CA VAL A 386 11.84 -3.05 -7.22
C VAL A 386 10.78 -3.24 -6.14
N THR A 387 9.97 -4.29 -6.31
CA THR A 387 8.72 -4.50 -5.59
C THR A 387 8.78 -5.54 -4.47
N GLN A 388 9.53 -6.64 -4.64
CA GLN A 388 9.61 -7.74 -3.67
C GLN A 388 10.81 -7.56 -2.74
N LYS A 389 10.56 -7.51 -1.43
CA LYS A 389 11.57 -7.35 -0.36
C LYS A 389 12.71 -6.34 -0.68
N PRO A 390 12.45 -5.12 -1.17
CA PRO A 390 13.52 -4.21 -1.64
C PRO A 390 14.60 -3.89 -0.59
N TRP A 391 14.27 -4.02 0.70
CA TRP A 391 15.19 -3.86 1.83
C TRP A 391 16.36 -4.85 1.85
N ASN A 392 16.27 -5.99 1.16
CA ASN A 392 17.37 -6.95 1.04
C ASN A 392 18.39 -6.62 -0.06
N ARG A 393 18.18 -5.52 -0.81
CA ARG A 393 18.96 -5.15 -1.99
C ARG A 393 19.24 -3.66 -2.15
N PHE A 394 18.49 -2.81 -1.45
CA PHE A 394 18.69 -1.37 -1.39
C PHE A 394 18.96 -0.98 0.07
N PRO A 395 20.16 -0.50 0.42
CA PRO A 395 20.47 0.02 1.75
C PRO A 395 19.46 1.09 2.19
N LEU A 396 19.31 1.26 3.50
CA LEU A 396 18.48 2.33 4.05
C LEU A 396 19.15 3.70 3.90
N TYR A 397 20.48 3.74 3.88
CA TYR A 397 21.23 4.96 3.62
C TYR A 397 22.03 4.86 2.31
N THR A 398 21.78 5.78 1.36
CA THR A 398 22.44 5.83 0.05
C THR A 398 22.92 7.25 -0.29
N LYS A 399 24.04 7.36 -1.02
CA LYS A 399 24.46 8.61 -1.69
C LYS A 399 23.73 8.78 -3.02
N THR A 400 23.51 7.68 -3.75
CA THR A 400 22.57 7.64 -4.87
C THR A 400 21.18 8.00 -4.36
N ILE A 401 20.51 8.96 -4.98
CA ILE A 401 19.11 9.26 -4.68
C ILE A 401 18.24 8.11 -5.17
N VAL A 402 17.39 7.55 -4.31
CA VAL A 402 16.49 6.44 -4.65
C VAL A 402 15.04 6.87 -4.39
N MET A 403 14.20 6.87 -5.43
CA MET A 403 12.77 7.16 -5.28
C MET A 403 11.90 5.90 -5.41
N ASN A 404 11.01 5.58 -4.46
CA ASN A 404 11.00 6.08 -3.08
C ASN A 404 12.16 5.44 -2.29
N GLN A 405 12.59 6.07 -1.20
CA GLN A 405 13.60 5.50 -0.32
C GLN A 405 13.12 4.17 0.30
N THR A 406 14.05 3.27 0.63
CA THR A 406 13.73 1.94 1.19
C THR A 406 12.99 2.05 2.53
N VAL A 407 13.26 3.08 3.33
CA VAL A 407 12.53 3.34 4.59
C VAL A 407 11.01 3.45 4.38
N ALA A 408 10.54 4.00 3.24
CA ALA A 408 9.11 4.06 2.92
C ALA A 408 8.48 2.68 2.64
N CYS A 409 9.28 1.64 2.39
CA CYS A 409 8.78 0.26 2.40
C CYS A 409 8.59 -0.25 3.84
N LEU A 410 9.62 -0.08 4.70
CA LEU A 410 9.59 -0.56 6.08
C LEU A 410 8.60 0.17 6.98
N ALA A 411 8.45 1.48 6.81
CA ALA A 411 7.59 2.36 7.60
C ALA A 411 6.08 2.18 7.35
N GLY A 412 5.70 1.43 6.31
CA GLY A 412 4.31 1.10 6.03
C GLY A 412 4.01 0.75 4.57
N GLY A 413 4.69 1.41 3.63
CA GLY A 413 4.39 1.29 2.20
C GLY A 413 4.68 -0.09 1.57
N ARG A 414 5.29 -1.02 2.32
CA ARG A 414 5.31 -2.47 2.03
C ARG A 414 5.25 -3.32 3.33
N ASN A 415 4.89 -2.73 4.46
CA ASN A 415 4.84 -3.39 5.76
C ASN A 415 3.51 -3.05 6.45
N LYS A 416 2.52 -3.95 6.33
CA LYS A 416 1.15 -3.68 6.79
C LYS A 416 1.05 -3.46 8.30
N MET A 417 1.96 -4.05 9.08
CA MET A 417 2.02 -3.86 10.54
C MET A 417 2.46 -2.42 10.88
N MET A 418 3.51 -1.94 10.23
CA MET A 418 3.97 -0.56 10.41
C MET A 418 3.00 0.48 9.83
N ALA A 419 2.30 0.14 8.74
CA ALA A 419 1.24 0.99 8.20
C ALA A 419 0.12 1.23 9.22
N ALA A 420 -0.36 0.18 9.89
CA ALA A 420 -1.37 0.30 10.93
C ALA A 420 -0.93 1.24 12.08
N ARG A 421 0.31 1.08 12.58
CA ARG A 421 0.88 1.98 13.60
C ARG A 421 1.04 3.42 13.11
N ALA A 422 1.44 3.61 11.85
CA ALA A 422 1.55 4.93 11.24
C ALA A 422 0.18 5.64 11.19
N TYR A 423 -0.87 4.91 10.80
CA TYR A 423 -2.25 5.42 10.79
C TYR A 423 -2.76 5.72 12.19
N GLU A 424 -2.51 4.86 13.18
CA GLU A 424 -2.85 5.10 14.60
C GLU A 424 -2.22 6.41 15.11
N PHE A 425 -0.91 6.60 14.90
CA PHE A 425 -0.21 7.82 15.33
C PHE A 425 -0.72 9.07 14.61
N PHE A 426 -0.95 9.01 13.29
CA PHE A 426 -1.43 10.20 12.57
C PHE A 426 -2.90 10.50 12.88
N ASN A 427 -3.74 9.50 13.11
CA ASN A 427 -5.12 9.71 13.57
C ASN A 427 -5.17 10.37 14.97
N ALA A 428 -4.22 10.03 15.86
CA ALA A 428 -4.09 10.72 17.15
C ALA A 428 -3.66 12.19 16.99
N GLU A 429 -2.84 12.52 15.99
CA GLU A 429 -2.51 13.91 15.63
C GLU A 429 -3.68 14.68 15.00
N LEU A 430 -4.67 13.98 14.41
CA LEU A 430 -5.81 14.55 13.70
C LEU A 430 -7.13 14.57 14.50
N ALA A 431 -7.14 14.10 15.75
CA ALA A 431 -8.36 13.78 16.51
C ALA A 431 -9.43 14.88 16.50
N ASP A 432 -9.04 16.15 16.64
CA ASP A 432 -9.95 17.31 16.70
C ASP A 432 -10.25 17.94 15.33
N SER A 433 -9.74 17.38 14.22
CA SER A 433 -9.84 17.97 12.88
C SER A 433 -10.96 17.36 12.01
N GLY A 434 -11.68 16.35 12.52
CA GLY A 434 -12.65 15.58 11.76
C GLY A 434 -12.07 14.66 10.67
N LEU A 435 -10.75 14.70 10.44
CA LEU A 435 -10.04 13.85 9.47
C LEU A 435 -9.49 12.61 10.18
N HIS A 436 -9.47 11.49 9.46
CA HIS A 436 -8.81 10.27 9.90
C HIS A 436 -8.53 9.37 8.70
N VAL A 437 -7.43 8.63 8.74
CA VAL A 437 -7.19 7.47 7.89
C VAL A 437 -8.16 6.37 8.33
N ARG A 438 -9.10 6.01 7.47
CA ARG A 438 -10.07 4.95 7.71
C ARG A 438 -9.50 3.63 7.23
N VAL A 439 -9.49 2.64 8.11
CA VAL A 439 -9.07 1.26 7.84
C VAL A 439 -10.05 0.28 8.48
N PRO A 440 -10.13 -0.97 8.00
CA PRO A 440 -10.73 -2.05 8.78
C PRO A 440 -9.94 -2.28 10.08
N GLU A 441 -10.61 -2.71 11.16
CA GLU A 441 -9.95 -2.99 12.45
C GLU A 441 -8.81 -4.00 12.24
N THR A 442 -7.61 -3.67 12.71
CA THR A 442 -6.39 -4.44 12.43
C THR A 442 -5.64 -4.72 13.72
N ILE A 443 -5.52 -5.99 14.08
CA ILE A 443 -4.72 -6.45 15.21
C ILE A 443 -3.29 -6.74 14.72
N ASN A 444 -2.32 -6.13 15.37
CA ASN A 444 -0.90 -6.19 15.02
C ASN A 444 -0.13 -7.20 15.90
N ASN A 445 1.05 -7.62 15.45
CA ASN A 445 1.99 -8.47 16.22
C ASN A 445 1.43 -9.85 16.63
N VAL A 446 0.49 -10.39 15.84
CA VAL A 446 -0.16 -11.68 16.12
C VAL A 446 0.77 -12.83 15.72
N THR A 447 0.99 -13.81 16.59
CA THR A 447 1.67 -15.07 16.25
C THR A 447 0.69 -16.09 15.67
N LYS A 448 1.18 -17.10 14.93
CA LYS A 448 0.33 -18.10 14.27
C LYS A 448 -0.68 -18.77 15.21
N ASN A 449 -0.27 -19.07 16.46
CA ASN A 449 -1.10 -19.76 17.45
C ASN A 449 -2.19 -18.87 18.07
N GLU A 450 -2.07 -17.55 17.99
CA GLU A 450 -3.07 -16.60 18.51
C GLU A 450 -4.19 -16.31 17.50
N ILE A 451 -4.02 -16.68 16.22
CA ILE A 451 -4.96 -16.37 15.14
C ILE A 451 -6.39 -16.91 15.39
N PRO A 452 -6.60 -18.16 15.87
CA PRO A 452 -7.94 -18.65 16.20
C PRO A 452 -8.66 -17.78 17.24
N LEU A 453 -7.96 -17.31 18.27
CA LEU A 453 -8.53 -16.45 19.32
C LEU A 453 -9.02 -15.11 18.75
N TRP A 454 -8.23 -14.49 17.87
CA TRP A 454 -8.62 -13.25 17.21
C TRP A 454 -9.76 -13.44 16.21
N LEU A 455 -9.78 -14.57 15.47
CA LEU A 455 -10.87 -14.95 14.59
C LEU A 455 -12.21 -15.08 15.35
N ASP A 456 -12.20 -15.79 16.48
CA ASP A 456 -13.37 -15.95 17.34
C ASP A 456 -13.84 -14.59 17.88
N SER A 457 -12.91 -13.72 18.32
CA SER A 457 -13.22 -12.37 18.79
C SER A 457 -13.89 -11.48 17.72
N MET A 458 -13.60 -11.74 16.43
CA MET A 458 -14.18 -11.05 15.27
C MET A 458 -15.48 -11.70 14.76
N GLY A 459 -16.03 -12.69 15.47
CA GLY A 459 -17.25 -13.40 15.06
C GLY A 459 -17.01 -14.44 13.97
N GLY A 460 -15.87 -15.15 14.03
CA GLY A 460 -15.56 -16.29 13.16
C GLY A 460 -15.07 -15.96 11.75
N HIS A 461 -14.95 -14.67 11.42
CA HIS A 461 -14.55 -14.19 10.10
C HIS A 461 -13.41 -13.18 10.23
N ALA A 462 -12.33 -13.33 9.46
CA ALA A 462 -11.20 -12.39 9.44
C ALA A 462 -10.34 -12.53 8.17
N VAL A 463 -9.42 -11.59 7.98
CA VAL A 463 -8.34 -11.68 6.98
C VAL A 463 -7.00 -11.70 7.69
N VAL A 464 -6.30 -12.82 7.61
CA VAL A 464 -4.91 -12.94 8.06
C VAL A 464 -3.98 -12.46 6.96
N LYS A 465 -2.99 -11.62 7.28
CA LYS A 465 -2.00 -11.15 6.31
C LYS A 465 -0.58 -11.28 6.84
N VAL A 466 0.30 -11.84 6.02
CA VAL A 466 1.75 -11.68 6.16
C VAL A 466 2.08 -10.20 5.91
N PRO A 467 2.71 -9.48 6.85
CA PRO A 467 2.78 -8.02 6.78
C PRO A 467 3.59 -7.52 5.58
N TYR A 468 4.64 -8.26 5.19
CA TYR A 468 5.66 -7.83 4.23
C TYR A 468 5.42 -8.30 2.77
N SER A 469 4.45 -9.19 2.56
CA SER A 469 4.14 -9.77 1.25
C SER A 469 3.33 -8.82 0.36
N ASN A 470 3.44 -8.97 -0.98
CA ASN A 470 2.79 -8.11 -1.97
C ASN A 470 1.95 -8.88 -2.99
N ALA A 471 1.14 -8.14 -3.77
CA ALA A 471 0.32 -8.69 -4.87
C ALA A 471 -0.65 -9.82 -4.46
N GLY A 472 -1.21 -9.75 -3.24
CA GLY A 472 -2.13 -10.75 -2.70
C GLY A 472 -1.47 -12.02 -2.15
N GLN A 473 -0.14 -12.14 -2.22
CA GLN A 473 0.57 -13.25 -1.59
C GLN A 473 0.53 -13.12 -0.07
N GLY A 474 0.36 -14.24 0.63
CA GLY A 474 0.26 -14.25 2.09
C GLY A 474 -0.95 -13.48 2.62
N VAL A 475 -2.07 -13.46 1.88
CA VAL A 475 -3.37 -12.94 2.34
C VAL A 475 -4.34 -14.12 2.35
N TYR A 476 -4.94 -14.38 3.51
CA TYR A 476 -5.83 -15.51 3.74
C TYR A 476 -7.15 -14.97 4.28
N THR A 477 -8.22 -15.13 3.51
CA THR A 477 -9.59 -14.87 3.95
C THR A 477 -10.07 -16.12 4.68
N ILE A 478 -10.57 -15.95 5.90
CA ILE A 478 -11.05 -17.05 6.73
C ILE A 478 -12.51 -16.77 7.07
N THR A 479 -13.40 -17.64 6.57
CA THR A 479 -14.84 -17.61 6.83
C THR A 479 -15.38 -18.95 7.35
N ASN A 480 -14.52 -19.97 7.45
CA ASN A 480 -14.89 -21.29 7.93
C ASN A 480 -13.68 -22.05 8.52
N LYS A 481 -13.94 -23.19 9.16
CA LYS A 481 -12.90 -24.02 9.82
C LYS A 481 -11.89 -24.64 8.85
N GLN A 482 -12.29 -24.93 7.61
CA GLN A 482 -11.38 -25.51 6.61
C GLN A 482 -10.35 -24.47 6.17
N GLU A 483 -10.77 -23.26 5.82
CA GLU A 483 -9.86 -22.15 5.46
C GLU A 483 -8.90 -21.79 6.61
N LEU A 484 -9.37 -21.86 7.87
CA LEU A 484 -8.50 -21.72 9.04
C LEU A 484 -7.47 -22.85 9.09
N GLN A 485 -7.90 -24.11 8.94
CA GLN A 485 -7.01 -25.27 8.99
C GLN A 485 -5.96 -25.24 7.87
N GLU A 486 -6.36 -24.92 6.63
CA GLU A 486 -5.46 -24.76 5.48
C GLU A 486 -4.39 -23.68 5.73
N PHE A 487 -4.77 -22.55 6.34
CA PHE A 487 -3.81 -21.54 6.79
C PHE A 487 -2.89 -22.07 7.92
N MET A 488 -3.45 -22.78 8.90
CA MET A 488 -2.70 -23.34 10.03
C MET A 488 -1.72 -24.45 9.61
N ASP A 489 -2.00 -25.16 8.51
CA ASP A 489 -1.10 -26.17 7.94
C ASP A 489 -0.08 -25.58 6.95
N THR A 490 -0.32 -24.36 6.44
CA THR A 490 0.62 -23.67 5.54
C THR A 490 1.97 -23.39 6.24
N PRO A 491 3.12 -23.77 5.64
CA PRO A 491 4.47 -23.41 6.13
C PRO A 491 4.70 -21.90 6.15
N GLN A 492 5.49 -21.40 7.10
CA GLN A 492 5.58 -19.97 7.38
C GLN A 492 7.04 -19.50 7.46
N HIS A 493 7.36 -18.43 6.74
CA HIS A 493 8.70 -17.79 6.76
C HIS A 493 8.83 -16.72 7.85
N TYR A 494 7.76 -16.02 8.17
CA TYR A 494 7.75 -14.96 9.19
C TYR A 494 6.91 -15.37 10.40
N ASP A 495 7.35 -14.95 11.59
CA ASP A 495 6.69 -15.32 12.85
C ASP A 495 5.43 -14.50 13.16
N LYS A 496 5.29 -13.33 12.51
CA LYS A 496 4.26 -12.34 12.82
C LYS A 496 3.30 -12.05 11.67
N TYR A 497 2.04 -11.88 12.06
CA TYR A 497 0.91 -11.59 11.19
C TYR A 497 0.22 -10.29 11.64
N ILE A 498 -0.65 -9.79 10.76
CA ILE A 498 -1.78 -8.97 11.17
C ILE A 498 -3.07 -9.77 10.94
N VAL A 499 -4.04 -9.57 11.84
CA VAL A 499 -5.41 -10.08 11.68
C VAL A 499 -6.32 -8.87 11.50
N GLN A 500 -6.92 -8.74 10.32
CA GLN A 500 -7.74 -7.60 9.94
C GLN A 500 -9.21 -8.03 9.80
N SER A 501 -10.14 -7.18 10.22
CA SER A 501 -11.58 -7.40 10.06
C SER A 501 -11.93 -7.57 8.59
N LEU A 502 -12.57 -8.69 8.26
CA LEU A 502 -13.04 -9.03 6.94
C LEU A 502 -14.22 -8.15 6.54
N VAL A 503 -14.05 -7.49 5.40
CA VAL A 503 -15.11 -6.76 4.69
C VAL A 503 -15.65 -7.72 3.63
N GLY A 504 -16.92 -8.10 3.76
CA GLY A 504 -17.57 -9.08 2.89
C GLY A 504 -19.02 -8.67 2.59
N ASN A 505 -19.94 -9.63 2.59
CA ASN A 505 -21.37 -9.32 2.65
C ASN A 505 -21.79 -8.93 4.09
N ALA A 506 -22.88 -8.19 4.26
CA ALA A 506 -23.37 -7.76 5.58
C ALA A 506 -23.64 -8.93 6.56
N SER A 507 -24.03 -10.09 6.01
CA SER A 507 -24.27 -11.36 6.73
C SER A 507 -23.00 -12.00 7.31
N TRP A 508 -21.86 -11.94 6.61
CA TRP A 508 -20.63 -12.66 6.95
C TRP A 508 -19.37 -11.78 7.04
N SER A 509 -19.54 -10.46 7.18
CA SER A 509 -18.44 -9.55 7.57
C SER A 509 -18.14 -9.63 9.07
N SER A 510 -16.88 -9.41 9.45
CA SER A 510 -16.44 -9.44 10.86
C SER A 510 -17.23 -8.50 11.77
N MET A 511 -17.33 -8.88 13.03
CA MET A 511 -17.76 -7.99 14.12
C MET A 511 -16.54 -7.23 14.64
N THR A 512 -16.63 -5.90 14.73
CA THR A 512 -15.57 -5.03 15.26
C THR A 512 -16.11 -4.15 16.37
N ARG A 513 -15.22 -3.57 17.18
CA ARG A 513 -15.61 -2.59 18.23
C ARG A 513 -16.32 -1.35 17.68
N HIS A 514 -16.12 -1.03 16.41
CA HIS A 514 -16.68 0.14 15.72
C HIS A 514 -17.81 -0.21 14.73
N GLY A 515 -18.35 -1.44 14.81
CA GLY A 515 -19.46 -1.92 13.97
C GLY A 515 -19.03 -2.91 12.90
N LYS A 516 -19.66 -2.86 11.72
CA LYS A 516 -19.31 -3.67 10.55
C LYS A 516 -19.11 -2.78 9.32
N PHE A 517 -18.11 -3.12 8.50
CA PHE A 517 -18.02 -2.68 7.12
C PHE A 517 -18.41 -3.85 6.21
N TYR A 518 -19.21 -3.57 5.19
CA TYR A 518 -19.50 -4.51 4.11
C TYR A 518 -19.33 -3.82 2.75
N HIS A 519 -19.01 -4.60 1.73
CA HIS A 519 -18.75 -4.09 0.39
C HIS A 519 -20.01 -3.49 -0.24
N VAL A 520 -19.88 -2.33 -0.89
CA VAL A 520 -20.88 -1.83 -1.85
C VAL A 520 -20.86 -2.69 -3.12
N GLY A 521 -19.66 -3.04 -3.59
CA GLY A 521 -19.47 -3.86 -4.79
C GLY A 521 -19.81 -3.14 -6.10
N THR A 522 -19.80 -3.88 -7.20
CA THR A 522 -20.25 -3.38 -8.51
C THR A 522 -21.76 -3.15 -8.55
N ILE A 523 -22.23 -2.30 -9.46
CA ILE A 523 -23.64 -2.32 -9.89
C ILE A 523 -23.99 -3.77 -10.34
N PRO A 524 -25.14 -4.34 -9.91
CA PRO A 524 -25.54 -5.68 -10.29
C PRO A 524 -25.62 -5.84 -11.81
N ASN A 525 -25.06 -6.94 -12.34
CA ASN A 525 -25.14 -7.23 -13.77
C ASN A 525 -26.51 -7.84 -14.15
N LYS A 526 -26.72 -8.18 -15.43
CA LYS A 526 -27.98 -8.78 -15.94
C LYS A 526 -28.38 -10.11 -15.29
N LYS A 527 -27.52 -10.75 -14.50
CA LYS A 527 -27.80 -11.96 -13.70
C LYS A 527 -28.04 -11.62 -12.22
N ASN A 528 -28.17 -10.34 -11.87
CA ASN A 528 -28.21 -9.80 -10.51
C ASN A 528 -26.93 -10.06 -9.69
N ASN A 529 -25.82 -10.40 -10.33
CA ASN A 529 -24.55 -10.65 -9.65
C ASN A 529 -23.83 -9.33 -9.36
N THR A 530 -23.51 -9.12 -8.08
CA THR A 530 -22.60 -8.09 -7.58
C THR A 530 -21.22 -8.69 -7.35
N PHE A 531 -20.14 -7.95 -7.58
CA PHE A 531 -18.77 -8.42 -7.35
C PHE A 531 -18.03 -7.46 -6.42
N VAL A 532 -17.14 -7.99 -5.59
CA VAL A 532 -16.15 -7.16 -4.88
C VAL A 532 -15.26 -6.45 -5.89
N THR A 533 -14.99 -5.19 -5.59
CA THR A 533 -13.99 -4.38 -6.28
C THR A 533 -13.11 -3.67 -5.26
N ASP A 534 -11.86 -3.45 -5.63
CA ASP A 534 -11.06 -2.36 -5.09
C ASP A 534 -10.90 -1.24 -6.10
N LEU A 535 -10.57 -0.06 -5.58
CA LEU A 535 -10.08 1.07 -6.33
C LEU A 535 -8.62 1.28 -5.92
N ARG A 536 -7.69 1.30 -6.88
CA ARG A 536 -6.33 1.81 -6.64
C ARG A 536 -6.28 3.29 -7.00
N MET A 537 -6.00 4.13 -6.02
CA MET A 537 -5.72 5.55 -6.20
C MET A 537 -4.22 5.79 -6.04
N MET A 538 -3.58 6.42 -7.01
CA MET A 538 -2.18 6.87 -6.92
C MET A 538 -2.09 8.38 -6.78
N VAL A 539 -1.13 8.83 -5.98
CA VAL A 539 -0.82 10.24 -5.73
C VAL A 539 0.69 10.48 -5.83
N ALA A 540 1.06 11.72 -6.17
CA ALA A 540 2.40 12.23 -5.98
C ALA A 540 2.34 13.52 -5.17
N GLY A 541 3.29 13.71 -4.26
CA GLY A 541 3.45 14.92 -3.44
C GLY A 541 4.79 15.60 -3.72
N ASN A 542 4.78 16.91 -3.90
CA ASN A 542 5.97 17.72 -4.14
C ASN A 542 5.81 19.14 -3.55
N LYS A 543 6.67 20.10 -3.93
CA LYS A 543 6.60 21.49 -3.45
C LYS A 543 5.32 22.26 -3.81
N GLN A 544 4.44 21.70 -4.64
CA GLN A 544 3.08 22.20 -4.91
C GLN A 544 1.98 21.36 -4.21
N GLY A 545 2.35 20.56 -3.20
CA GLY A 545 1.46 19.64 -2.51
C GLY A 545 1.21 18.34 -3.28
N PHE A 546 0.16 17.64 -2.88
CA PHE A 546 -0.31 16.41 -3.52
C PHE A 546 -1.15 16.67 -4.78
N ARG A 547 -1.11 15.71 -5.70
CA ARG A 547 -2.02 15.58 -6.84
C ARG A 547 -2.40 14.12 -7.09
N PRO A 548 -3.60 13.81 -7.62
CA PRO A 548 -3.91 12.49 -8.13
C PRO A 548 -3.09 12.20 -9.40
N ILE A 549 -2.71 10.94 -9.60
CA ILE A 549 -1.83 10.48 -10.68
C ILE A 549 -2.51 9.45 -11.58
N CYS A 550 -3.13 8.44 -10.98
CA CYS A 550 -3.73 7.33 -11.71
C CYS A 550 -4.84 6.71 -10.84
N ILE A 551 -5.92 6.28 -11.48
CA ILE A 551 -6.99 5.52 -10.86
C ILE A 551 -7.27 4.30 -11.74
N TYR A 552 -7.46 3.12 -11.15
CA TYR A 552 -8.10 1.98 -11.81
C TYR A 552 -8.75 1.08 -10.77
N ALA A 553 -9.62 0.16 -11.21
CA ALA A 553 -10.28 -0.77 -10.31
C ALA A 553 -10.00 -2.23 -10.69
N ARG A 554 -10.03 -3.14 -9.71
CA ARG A 554 -9.89 -4.58 -9.93
C ARG A 554 -11.09 -5.29 -9.33
N ARG A 555 -11.66 -6.24 -10.08
CA ARG A 555 -12.82 -7.04 -9.67
C ARG A 555 -12.39 -8.42 -9.16
N ALA A 556 -13.13 -8.99 -8.22
CA ALA A 556 -13.00 -10.41 -7.86
C ALA A 556 -13.42 -11.36 -9.01
N ARG A 557 -13.13 -12.67 -8.85
CA ARG A 557 -13.45 -13.70 -9.86
C ARG A 557 -14.92 -14.10 -9.83
N LYS A 558 -15.43 -14.39 -8.65
CA LYS A 558 -16.81 -14.85 -8.41
C LYS A 558 -17.68 -13.72 -7.84
N PRO A 559 -19.02 -13.80 -7.99
CA PRO A 559 -19.94 -12.86 -7.34
C PRO A 559 -19.82 -12.91 -5.81
N LEU A 560 -20.13 -11.80 -5.15
CA LEU A 560 -20.26 -11.74 -3.69
C LEU A 560 -21.63 -12.29 -3.28
N ILE A 561 -21.69 -13.55 -2.86
CA ILE A 561 -22.94 -14.20 -2.43
C ILE A 561 -23.48 -13.64 -1.11
N ARG A 562 -24.77 -13.84 -0.87
CA ARG A 562 -25.44 -13.33 0.34
C ARG A 562 -25.21 -14.24 1.53
N HIS A 563 -25.25 -15.55 1.33
CA HIS A 563 -25.04 -16.56 2.35
C HIS A 563 -23.94 -17.51 1.89
N LEU A 564 -23.02 -17.91 2.77
CA LEU A 564 -21.88 -18.75 2.37
C LEU A 564 -22.34 -20.15 1.95
N GLU A 565 -23.46 -20.59 2.52
CA GLU A 565 -24.21 -21.79 2.14
C GLU A 565 -24.88 -21.73 0.76
N ASP A 566 -24.97 -20.56 0.10
CA ASP A 566 -25.52 -20.43 -1.27
C ASP A 566 -24.64 -21.14 -2.33
N ASP A 567 -23.32 -21.21 -2.11
CA ASP A 567 -22.35 -21.92 -2.97
C ASP A 567 -21.13 -22.41 -2.18
N LEU A 568 -21.25 -23.62 -1.62
CA LEU A 568 -20.16 -24.30 -0.90
C LEU A 568 -18.95 -24.70 -1.79
N SER A 569 -19.03 -24.51 -3.12
CA SER A 569 -17.92 -24.82 -4.04
C SER A 569 -17.00 -23.63 -4.33
N THR A 570 -17.42 -22.42 -3.97
CA THR A 570 -16.65 -21.19 -4.18
C THR A 570 -15.93 -20.78 -2.89
N THR A 571 -14.61 -20.59 -2.96
CA THR A 571 -13.80 -20.12 -1.81
C THR A 571 -14.07 -18.66 -1.49
N SER A 572 -13.86 -18.24 -0.23
CA SER A 572 -13.98 -16.82 0.14
C SER A 572 -13.00 -15.94 -0.66
N TRP A 573 -11.82 -16.46 -0.97
CA TRP A 573 -10.80 -15.76 -1.76
C TRP A 573 -11.20 -15.53 -3.23
N GLU A 574 -12.02 -16.40 -3.84
CA GLU A 574 -12.53 -16.15 -5.19
C GLU A 574 -13.54 -14.98 -5.24
N MET A 575 -14.25 -14.72 -4.13
CA MET A 575 -15.24 -13.66 -3.99
C MET A 575 -14.65 -12.34 -3.51
N LEU A 576 -13.59 -12.38 -2.69
CA LEU A 576 -12.93 -11.20 -2.11
C LEU A 576 -11.61 -10.82 -2.82
N GLY A 577 -10.92 -11.78 -3.44
CA GLY A 577 -9.59 -11.62 -4.02
C GLY A 577 -9.60 -10.86 -5.34
N THR A 578 -9.27 -9.57 -5.29
CA THR A 578 -9.21 -8.65 -6.44
C THR A 578 -7.88 -8.70 -7.21
N ASN A 579 -6.80 -9.19 -6.59
CA ASN A 579 -5.45 -9.21 -7.18
C ASN A 579 -5.43 -9.85 -8.58
N LEU A 580 -4.78 -9.18 -9.55
CA LEU A 580 -4.74 -9.62 -10.95
C LEU A 580 -3.64 -10.66 -11.23
N SER A 581 -2.60 -10.70 -10.39
CA SER A 581 -1.48 -11.64 -10.54
C SER A 581 -1.90 -13.06 -10.19
N VAL A 582 -1.50 -14.01 -11.03
CA VAL A 582 -1.78 -15.43 -10.86
C VAL A 582 -0.48 -16.20 -11.03
N LYS A 583 -0.18 -17.11 -10.10
CA LYS A 583 0.91 -18.07 -10.24
C LYS A 583 0.38 -19.29 -10.97
N SER A 584 1.00 -19.69 -12.07
CA SER A 584 0.66 -20.93 -12.77
C SER A 584 1.09 -22.16 -11.95
N PRO A 585 0.60 -23.37 -12.28
CA PRO A 585 1.14 -24.61 -11.71
C PRO A 585 2.64 -24.82 -11.99
N THR A 586 3.17 -24.22 -13.07
CA THR A 586 4.60 -24.23 -13.41
C THR A 586 5.42 -23.19 -12.63
N GLY A 587 4.78 -22.37 -11.79
CA GLY A 587 5.42 -21.34 -10.98
C GLY A 587 5.64 -19.99 -11.67
N GLU A 588 5.28 -19.88 -12.95
CA GLU A 588 5.34 -18.64 -13.72
C GLU A 588 4.22 -17.67 -13.32
N TRP A 589 4.43 -16.38 -13.57
CA TRP A 589 3.44 -15.34 -13.25
C TRP A 589 2.68 -14.88 -14.48
N SER A 590 1.35 -14.97 -14.41
CA SER A 590 0.41 -14.41 -15.40
C SER A 590 -0.47 -13.31 -14.78
N THR A 591 -1.26 -12.63 -15.61
CA THR A 591 -2.15 -11.53 -15.19
C THR A 591 -3.55 -11.68 -15.80
N GLU A 592 -4.58 -11.76 -14.96
CA GLU A 592 -5.99 -11.83 -15.39
C GLU A 592 -6.54 -10.44 -15.78
N ALA A 593 -6.03 -9.87 -16.88
CA ALA A 593 -6.39 -8.52 -17.37
C ALA A 593 -7.88 -8.35 -17.74
N ALA A 594 -8.67 -9.42 -17.78
CA ALA A 594 -10.12 -9.37 -17.95
C ALA A 594 -10.87 -8.92 -16.68
N ARG A 595 -10.22 -8.91 -15.50
CA ARG A 595 -10.77 -8.37 -14.24
C ARG A 595 -10.30 -6.95 -13.91
N LEU A 596 -9.44 -6.38 -14.76
CA LEU A 596 -9.11 -4.97 -14.73
C LEU A 596 -10.29 -4.16 -15.29
N LEU A 597 -10.82 -3.26 -14.46
CA LEU A 597 -11.85 -2.31 -14.82
C LEU A 597 -11.18 -0.95 -15.03
N LEU A 598 -11.20 -0.49 -16.29
CA LEU A 598 -10.58 0.77 -16.69
C LEU A 598 -11.42 1.97 -16.23
N MET A 599 -10.78 3.13 -16.11
CA MET A 599 -11.47 4.41 -15.91
C MET A 599 -12.08 4.96 -17.21
N ASP A 600 -12.52 4.07 -18.08
CA ASP A 600 -13.04 4.38 -19.41
C ASP A 600 -14.56 4.50 -19.44
N ARG A 601 -15.12 4.88 -20.59
CA ARG A 601 -16.58 5.00 -20.78
C ARG A 601 -17.39 3.71 -20.58
N LYS A 602 -16.75 2.53 -20.57
CA LYS A 602 -17.37 1.20 -20.59
C LYS A 602 -17.34 0.52 -19.22
N ASP A 603 -16.23 0.61 -18.51
CA ASP A 603 -15.97 -0.10 -17.26
C ASP A 603 -16.33 0.75 -16.03
N PHE A 604 -16.09 2.08 -16.05
CA PHE A 604 -16.29 2.94 -14.89
C PHE A 604 -17.70 2.86 -14.29
N ASN A 605 -18.73 2.88 -15.14
CA ASN A 605 -20.13 2.85 -14.70
C ASN A 605 -20.53 1.54 -14.00
N GLN A 606 -19.76 0.46 -14.15
CA GLN A 606 -19.98 -0.79 -13.42
C GLN A 606 -19.61 -0.67 -11.92
N LEU A 607 -18.83 0.34 -11.53
CA LEU A 607 -18.34 0.53 -10.16
C LEU A 607 -19.34 1.27 -9.24
N GLY A 608 -20.33 1.98 -9.80
CA GLY A 608 -21.27 2.78 -9.01
C GLY A 608 -20.64 3.97 -8.26
N LEU A 609 -19.50 4.47 -8.75
CA LEU A 609 -18.75 5.57 -8.14
C LEU A 609 -19.05 6.91 -8.82
N GLY A 610 -19.13 7.98 -8.01
CA GLY A 610 -19.20 9.36 -8.46
C GLY A 610 -17.89 10.14 -8.25
N VAL A 611 -17.94 11.44 -8.53
CA VAL A 611 -16.81 12.36 -8.25
C VAL A 611 -16.51 12.45 -6.76
N ASP A 612 -17.54 12.41 -5.92
CA ASP A 612 -17.39 12.48 -4.46
C ASP A 612 -16.68 11.24 -3.89
N ASP A 613 -16.96 10.04 -4.41
CA ASP A 613 -16.23 8.82 -4.06
C ASP A 613 -14.73 8.90 -4.45
N MET A 614 -14.41 9.53 -5.58
CA MET A 614 -13.02 9.73 -6.03
C MET A 614 -12.29 10.80 -5.20
N ILE A 615 -12.97 11.87 -4.79
CA ILE A 615 -12.47 12.87 -3.83
C ILE A 615 -12.16 12.20 -2.48
N ASP A 616 -13.09 11.39 -1.97
CA ASP A 616 -12.94 10.67 -0.71
C ASP A 616 -11.77 9.66 -0.78
N ALA A 617 -11.63 8.93 -1.90
CA ALA A 617 -10.50 8.05 -2.14
C ALA A 617 -9.15 8.78 -2.21
N TYR A 618 -9.12 9.96 -2.86
CA TYR A 618 -7.93 10.79 -2.96
C TYR A 618 -7.48 11.31 -1.60
N ILE A 619 -8.40 11.86 -0.80
CA ILE A 619 -8.10 12.38 0.54
C ILE A 619 -7.63 11.24 1.45
N GLN A 620 -8.30 10.09 1.47
CA GLN A 620 -7.85 8.92 2.24
C GLN A 620 -6.45 8.45 1.82
N THR A 621 -6.14 8.47 0.52
CA THR A 621 -4.81 8.13 0.01
C THR A 621 -3.76 9.14 0.45
N VAL A 622 -4.04 10.44 0.39
CA VAL A 622 -3.13 11.49 0.89
C VAL A 622 -2.86 11.31 2.40
N LEU A 623 -3.90 11.12 3.20
CA LEU A 623 -3.75 10.93 4.65
C LEU A 623 -2.93 9.67 4.99
N SER A 624 -3.12 8.57 4.26
CA SER A 624 -2.35 7.33 4.49
C SER A 624 -0.88 7.47 4.09
N VAL A 625 -0.57 8.28 3.06
CA VAL A 625 0.80 8.59 2.65
C VAL A 625 1.49 9.51 3.66
N ILE A 626 0.83 10.55 4.14
CA ILE A 626 1.36 11.45 5.19
C ILE A 626 1.69 10.66 6.45
N ALA A 627 0.80 9.76 6.89
CA ALA A 627 1.03 8.89 8.04
C ALA A 627 2.34 8.10 7.89
N ILE A 628 2.54 7.45 6.75
CA ILE A 628 3.72 6.62 6.48
C ILE A 628 4.97 7.49 6.31
N ASP A 629 4.90 8.65 5.65
CA ASP A 629 6.03 9.58 5.52
C ASP A 629 6.46 10.14 6.89
N LYS A 630 5.51 10.45 7.78
CA LYS A 630 5.80 10.81 9.18
C LYS A 630 6.39 9.64 9.96
N MET A 631 6.01 8.39 9.67
CA MET A 631 6.67 7.21 10.25
C MET A 631 8.11 7.06 9.71
N CYS A 632 8.38 7.32 8.43
CA CYS A 632 9.74 7.40 7.91
C CYS A 632 10.58 8.43 8.69
N GLN A 633 10.05 9.63 8.91
CA GLN A 633 10.75 10.69 9.65
C GLN A 633 10.99 10.34 11.12
N ARG A 634 10.13 9.53 11.75
CA ARG A 634 10.37 8.98 13.10
C ARG A 634 11.50 7.95 13.13
N LEU A 635 11.61 7.15 12.08
CA LEU A 635 12.64 6.11 11.93
C LEU A 635 13.97 6.64 11.39
N MET A 636 14.01 7.83 10.80
CA MET A 636 15.22 8.48 10.29
C MET A 636 15.61 9.64 11.22
N LYS A 637 16.42 9.33 12.25
CA LYS A 637 16.97 10.32 13.18
C LYS A 637 18.07 11.13 12.49
N ASP A 638 18.24 12.38 12.88
CA ASP A 638 19.45 13.14 12.50
C ASP A 638 20.67 12.51 13.18
N ASN A 639 21.78 12.40 12.45
CA ASN A 639 23.00 11.79 12.97
C ASN A 639 23.65 12.70 14.03
N ALA A 640 23.85 12.17 15.24
CA ALA A 640 24.48 12.91 16.34
C ALA A 640 25.99 13.16 16.13
N GLU A 641 26.65 12.34 15.30
CA GLU A 641 28.11 12.35 15.12
C GLU A 641 28.57 13.05 13.82
N GLY A 642 27.65 13.58 13.02
CA GLY A 642 28.00 14.27 11.76
C GLY A 642 26.79 14.54 10.85
N PRO A 643 27.01 15.05 9.62
CA PRO A 643 25.93 15.32 8.70
C PRO A 643 25.25 14.04 8.18
N GLY A 644 23.92 14.08 8.06
CA GLY A 644 23.09 13.00 7.53
C GLY A 644 22.07 12.47 8.55
N GLN A 645 21.43 11.35 8.23
CA GLN A 645 20.46 10.67 9.08
C GLN A 645 20.91 9.23 9.37
N THR A 646 20.49 8.69 10.51
CA THR A 646 20.66 7.28 10.91
C THR A 646 19.30 6.62 11.05
N PHE A 647 19.23 5.32 10.73
CA PHE A 647 18.00 4.55 10.91
C PHE A 647 17.87 4.07 12.37
N ASP A 648 16.74 4.39 12.99
CA ASP A 648 16.41 4.03 14.37
C ASP A 648 15.98 2.56 14.47
N MET A 649 16.96 1.67 14.39
CA MET A 649 16.73 0.23 14.48
C MET A 649 16.12 -0.19 15.83
N GLU A 650 16.37 0.54 16.93
CA GLU A 650 15.75 0.24 18.23
C GLU A 650 14.24 0.50 18.20
N LEU A 651 13.82 1.68 17.73
CA LEU A 651 12.40 2.01 17.54
C LEU A 651 11.74 1.08 16.52
N PHE A 652 12.43 0.74 15.42
CA PHE A 652 11.90 -0.19 14.43
C PHE A 652 11.63 -1.57 15.04
N LYS A 653 12.57 -2.11 15.81
CA LYS A 653 12.41 -3.38 16.53
C LYS A 653 11.26 -3.36 17.54
N ALA A 654 11.08 -2.25 18.25
CA ALA A 654 9.99 -2.08 19.21
C ALA A 654 8.60 -2.02 18.55
N LEU A 655 8.49 -1.39 17.37
CA LEU A 655 7.23 -1.26 16.63
C LEU A 655 6.90 -2.47 15.73
N ASN A 656 7.93 -3.16 15.23
CA ASN A 656 7.82 -4.33 14.36
C ASN A 656 8.69 -5.49 14.89
N PRO A 657 8.21 -6.23 15.91
CA PRO A 657 8.95 -7.28 16.62
C PRO A 657 8.97 -8.62 15.84
N ASP A 658 9.68 -8.62 14.71
CA ASP A 658 9.84 -9.76 13.81
C ASP A 658 11.31 -9.93 13.43
N SER A 659 11.99 -10.88 14.08
CA SER A 659 13.44 -11.10 13.91
C SER A 659 13.83 -11.58 12.52
N VAL A 660 12.93 -12.23 11.79
CA VAL A 660 13.21 -12.68 10.42
C VAL A 660 13.32 -11.48 9.50
N LEU A 661 12.40 -10.50 9.60
CA LEU A 661 12.53 -9.27 8.82
C LEU A 661 13.83 -8.52 9.14
N TRP A 662 14.22 -8.41 10.41
CA TRP A 662 15.41 -7.66 10.82
C TRP A 662 16.69 -8.19 10.16
N GLN A 663 16.78 -9.49 9.92
CA GLN A 663 17.92 -10.14 9.25
C GLN A 663 17.94 -9.88 7.73
N GLU A 664 16.80 -9.49 7.13
CA GLU A 664 16.70 -9.16 5.70
C GLU A 664 17.04 -7.70 5.38
N VAL A 665 17.15 -6.81 6.38
CA VAL A 665 17.33 -5.37 6.16
C VAL A 665 18.82 -5.03 5.96
N LEU A 666 19.16 -4.51 4.77
CA LEU A 666 20.44 -3.84 4.53
C LEU A 666 20.42 -2.42 5.10
N LEU A 667 21.42 -2.10 5.94
CA LEU A 667 21.63 -0.76 6.51
C LEU A 667 22.35 0.16 5.51
#